data_AF-A0A2T6FQD1-F1
#
_entry.id   AF-A0A2T6FQD1-F1
#
_cell.length_a   1.000
_cell.length_b   1.000
_cell.length_c   1.000
_cell.angle_alpha   90.00
_cell.angle_beta   90.00
_cell.angle_gamma   90.00
#
_symmetry.space_group_name_H-M   'P 1'
#
loop_
_entity.id
_entity.type
_entity.pdbx_description
1 polymer ?
#
loop_
_entity_poly.entity_id
_entity_poly.type
_entity_poly.pdbx_seq_one_letter_code
_entity_poly.pdbx_strand_id
1 'polypeptide(L)'
;MSQSRDILKKIIVGGAMTFSLSAAAQVALYGSAAEQLQQTVHNTYISGNGMYYTHTPDSGFDFWWNANGLDALTEGFIRTRNDTYKLRMKTLLHGIRDTHGRYTNDFYDDMEWLTLASIKAYKATGDSEYLDVANLLWTDILTGRSTQYLNAITWNKNCHPSCKNAISNSPAAYAAAQLYRIGGDAQKLQYAREIHAFVKSKLVAPNGGVYDGWEAVPDVVNTNPDWVFSYNVGMYLAASLELYQITSDATYLNDAVKAAEYVLNERTVNGVIYTNETGQGDGGLFKGIFLRSFANLAREGALPIETRKRYADIIKYNAQILLKRGMRADNLVGPVWNVVPASNTTLEYSTQLSGIMLLEAAASVDQVVAYQDINFGGYGSRFNIGQYNTAQLIARGARNNDITSLVIPPGIQVTLYDGDNFTGASVTLTANTGWIGGDWNDRVSSMIVSSLDITDLGGAITAQYPNNNGEGVANLVDNDPGTKYLGVNSAGGWVQYQTNTAYVINSYSLTSANDADERDPLAWTLQGSNDGNSWTTLDTRSNENFANRYQKRRFDISNNTAYKYHRFNIVQNSTILFQLAEFELFTNGLTGSSNSSSSSSSSSGPAFSKQIEAESFTSMNGVGTESTTDTGGGQNVGWIDANDFMVYANVNFPISGIYRVEYRVSSPSGSTLSLDLNAGLIQLGQIAIPATGGWQNWQTISHTVNINAGTYSVGLFAPSGGWNINWVKFMKL
;
A
#
# COMPACT_ATOMS: atom_id res chain seq x y z
N MET A 1 -9.63 6.21 -21.61
CA MET A 1 -9.89 4.86 -21.08
C MET A 1 -9.29 3.71 -21.88
N SER A 2 -9.30 3.72 -23.23
CA SER A 2 -8.51 2.75 -24.02
C SER A 2 -7.06 2.77 -23.55
N GLN A 3 -6.39 3.93 -23.45
CA GLN A 3 -5.02 3.98 -22.90
C GLN A 3 -4.82 3.41 -21.49
N SER A 4 -5.65 3.74 -20.48
CA SER A 4 -5.50 3.19 -19.11
C SER A 4 -5.86 1.70 -19.01
N ARG A 5 -6.85 1.24 -19.77
CA ARG A 5 -7.20 -0.18 -19.91
C ARG A 5 -6.19 -0.93 -20.79
N ASP A 6 -5.54 -0.26 -21.73
CA ASP A 6 -4.50 -0.79 -22.62
C ASP A 6 -3.15 -0.87 -21.90
N ILE A 7 -2.87 0.03 -20.95
CA ILE A 7 -1.79 -0.12 -19.96
C ILE A 7 -2.05 -1.38 -19.13
N LEU A 8 -3.28 -1.57 -18.61
CA LEU A 8 -3.67 -2.79 -17.90
C LEU A 8 -3.60 -4.05 -18.80
N LYS A 9 -3.98 -3.98 -20.07
CA LYS A 9 -3.90 -5.12 -21.02
C LYS A 9 -2.47 -5.45 -21.45
N LYS A 10 -1.58 -4.47 -21.59
CA LYS A 10 -0.16 -4.69 -21.91
C LYS A 10 0.65 -5.22 -20.71
N ILE A 11 0.15 -5.01 -19.49
CA ILE A 11 0.79 -5.44 -18.23
C ILE A 11 0.30 -6.83 -17.77
N ILE A 12 -0.85 -7.32 -18.25
CA ILE A 12 -1.53 -8.51 -17.69
C ILE A 12 -1.60 -9.63 -18.75
N VAL A 13 -0.51 -10.38 -18.90
CA VAL A 13 -0.50 -11.73 -19.47
C VAL A 13 -0.12 -12.68 -18.33
N GLY A 14 -1.09 -13.08 -17.50
CA GLY A 14 -0.88 -14.00 -16.38
C GLY A 14 -1.62 -13.56 -15.12
N GLY A 15 -2.65 -14.32 -14.72
CA GLY A 15 -3.63 -13.98 -13.70
C GLY A 15 -3.15 -14.03 -12.23
N ALA A 16 -2.01 -13.43 -11.90
CA ALA A 16 -1.57 -13.22 -10.51
C ALA A 16 -1.51 -11.73 -10.18
N MET A 17 -2.02 -11.38 -9.01
CA MET A 17 -2.12 -10.02 -8.50
C MET A 17 -0.86 -9.69 -7.71
N THR A 18 0.07 -8.97 -8.33
CA THR A 18 0.76 -7.75 -7.82
C THR A 18 1.96 -7.45 -8.71
N PHE A 19 1.75 -6.63 -9.75
CA PHE A 19 2.86 -5.86 -10.31
C PHE A 19 2.99 -4.60 -9.45
N SER A 20 4.14 -4.40 -8.82
CA SER A 20 4.48 -3.15 -8.14
C SER A 20 4.71 -2.08 -9.21
N LEU A 21 3.69 -1.30 -9.54
CA LEU A 21 3.87 -0.06 -10.29
C LEU A 21 4.77 0.88 -9.47
N SER A 22 5.65 1.66 -10.10
CA SER A 22 6.37 2.73 -9.40
C SER A 22 5.37 3.76 -8.83
N ALA A 23 5.74 4.50 -7.79
CA ALA A 23 4.88 5.55 -7.22
C ALA A 23 4.36 6.52 -8.31
N ALA A 24 5.24 6.90 -9.26
CA ALA A 24 4.86 7.71 -10.42
C ALA A 24 3.81 7.03 -11.32
N ALA A 25 3.97 5.74 -11.61
CA ALA A 25 3.01 4.98 -12.43
C ALA A 25 1.67 4.73 -11.70
N GLN A 26 1.68 4.62 -10.37
CA GLN A 26 0.47 4.49 -9.55
C GLN A 26 -0.35 5.79 -9.55
N VAL A 27 0.30 6.93 -9.33
CA VAL A 27 -0.35 8.26 -9.42
C VAL A 27 -0.92 8.47 -10.83
N ALA A 28 -0.18 8.11 -11.87
CA ALA A 28 -0.65 8.19 -13.25
C ALA A 28 -1.89 7.31 -13.49
N LEU A 29 -1.96 6.12 -12.89
CA LEU A 29 -3.11 5.21 -13.04
C LEU A 29 -4.33 5.70 -12.25
N TYR A 30 -4.21 5.81 -10.92
CA TYR A 30 -5.35 6.11 -10.05
C TYR A 30 -5.80 7.57 -10.16
N GLY A 31 -4.86 8.51 -10.31
CA GLY A 31 -5.19 9.92 -10.50
C GLY A 31 -5.95 10.17 -11.81
N SER A 32 -5.56 9.50 -12.89
CA SER A 32 -6.31 9.57 -14.16
C SER A 32 -7.69 8.93 -14.08
N ALA A 33 -7.83 7.83 -13.33
CA ALA A 33 -9.11 7.19 -13.12
C ALA A 33 -10.05 8.03 -12.24
N ALA A 34 -9.50 8.65 -11.17
CA ALA A 34 -10.23 9.60 -10.34
C ALA A 34 -10.74 10.78 -11.16
N GLU A 35 -9.89 11.34 -12.03
CA GLU A 35 -10.26 12.43 -12.94
C GLU A 35 -11.40 12.05 -13.89
N GLN A 36 -11.34 10.86 -14.48
CA GLN A 36 -12.41 10.37 -15.36
C GLN A 36 -13.71 10.16 -14.60
N LEU A 37 -13.65 9.60 -13.38
CA LEU A 37 -14.84 9.39 -12.56
C LEU A 37 -15.45 10.74 -12.11
N GLN A 38 -14.65 11.72 -11.72
CA GLN A 38 -15.10 13.08 -11.40
C GLN A 38 -15.84 13.72 -12.58
N GLN A 39 -15.32 13.57 -13.80
CA GLN A 39 -15.96 14.07 -15.01
C GLN A 39 -17.26 13.33 -15.33
N THR A 40 -17.27 11.99 -15.26
CA THR A 40 -18.49 11.20 -15.42
C THR A 40 -19.55 11.62 -14.41
N VAL A 41 -19.19 11.74 -13.13
CA VAL A 41 -20.11 12.17 -12.08
C VAL A 41 -20.68 13.57 -12.35
N HIS A 42 -19.84 14.52 -12.75
CA HIS A 42 -20.31 15.85 -13.13
C HIS A 42 -21.28 15.83 -14.29
N ASN A 43 -21.00 15.06 -15.34
CA ASN A 43 -21.87 15.02 -16.51
C ASN A 43 -23.19 14.26 -16.25
N THR A 44 -23.18 13.29 -15.33
CA THR A 44 -24.32 12.40 -15.09
C THR A 44 -25.26 12.90 -14.00
N TYR A 45 -24.74 13.53 -12.94
CA TYR A 45 -25.53 13.87 -11.75
C TYR A 45 -25.68 15.37 -11.50
N ILE A 46 -25.09 16.25 -12.32
CA ILE A 46 -25.32 17.69 -12.13
C ILE A 46 -26.80 18.01 -12.39
N SER A 47 -27.41 18.73 -11.45
CA SER A 47 -28.79 19.23 -11.55
C SER A 47 -29.00 20.12 -12.78
N GLY A 48 -30.24 20.23 -13.24
CA GLY A 48 -30.58 21.04 -14.42
C GLY A 48 -30.24 22.52 -14.31
N ASN A 49 -30.12 23.07 -13.10
CA ASN A 49 -29.66 24.45 -12.86
C ASN A 49 -28.13 24.56 -12.65
N GLY A 50 -27.40 23.45 -12.64
CA GLY A 50 -25.95 23.43 -12.50
C GLY A 50 -25.42 23.66 -11.08
N MET A 51 -26.28 23.71 -10.06
CA MET A 51 -25.89 24.20 -8.72
C MET A 51 -25.54 23.08 -7.73
N TYR A 52 -26.11 21.89 -7.89
CA TYR A 52 -25.91 20.74 -7.00
C TYR A 52 -25.95 19.41 -7.75
N TYR A 53 -25.64 18.31 -7.09
CA TYR A 53 -25.68 16.95 -7.64
C TYR A 53 -26.92 16.18 -7.16
N THR A 54 -27.61 15.50 -8.07
CA THR A 54 -28.85 14.75 -7.82
C THR A 54 -28.61 13.32 -7.32
N HIS A 55 -29.61 12.67 -6.72
CA HIS A 55 -29.46 11.29 -6.19
C HIS A 55 -29.18 10.29 -7.31
N THR A 56 -30.09 10.30 -8.29
CA THR A 56 -30.01 9.57 -9.54
C THR A 56 -29.89 10.58 -10.68
N PRO A 57 -29.59 10.15 -11.91
CA PRO A 57 -29.61 11.04 -13.06
C PRO A 57 -30.96 11.75 -13.28
N ASP A 58 -32.05 11.23 -12.69
CA ASP A 58 -33.41 11.66 -13.00
C ASP A 58 -34.02 12.65 -11.99
N SER A 59 -33.61 12.65 -10.70
CA SER A 59 -34.03 13.66 -9.71
C SER A 59 -33.41 13.44 -8.30
N GLY A 60 -33.67 14.39 -7.39
CA GLY A 60 -33.36 14.31 -5.95
C GLY A 60 -32.31 15.32 -5.50
N PHE A 61 -32.35 15.73 -4.23
CA PHE A 61 -31.30 16.49 -3.55
C PHE A 61 -31.11 15.91 -2.16
N ASP A 62 -29.87 15.57 -1.84
CA ASP A 62 -29.46 15.12 -0.51
C ASP A 62 -28.35 16.05 -0.01
N PHE A 63 -28.56 16.64 1.16
CA PHE A 63 -27.69 17.64 1.73
C PHE A 63 -26.30 17.06 2.04
N TRP A 64 -26.24 15.92 2.73
CA TRP A 64 -24.97 15.35 3.20
C TRP A 64 -24.22 14.61 2.08
N TRP A 65 -24.91 14.12 1.05
CA TRP A 65 -24.25 13.61 -0.15
C TRP A 65 -23.54 14.74 -0.88
N ASN A 66 -24.20 15.90 -1.02
CA ASN A 66 -23.59 17.07 -1.65
C ASN A 66 -22.46 17.68 -0.80
N ALA A 67 -22.54 17.61 0.54
CA ALA A 67 -21.41 17.94 1.41
C ALA A 67 -20.19 17.04 1.13
N ASN A 68 -20.39 15.73 0.99
CA ASN A 68 -19.33 14.81 0.57
C ASN A 68 -18.86 15.03 -0.88
N GLY A 69 -19.75 15.55 -1.74
CA GLY A 69 -19.44 16.06 -3.06
C GLY A 69 -18.45 17.23 -3.04
N LEU A 70 -18.64 18.18 -2.13
CA LEU A 70 -17.71 19.31 -1.94
C LEU A 70 -16.33 18.79 -1.52
N ASP A 71 -16.28 17.81 -0.62
CA ASP A 71 -15.01 17.17 -0.27
C ASP A 71 -14.37 16.50 -1.51
N ALA A 72 -15.14 15.70 -2.26
CA ALA A 72 -14.65 15.02 -3.46
C ALA A 72 -14.07 16.00 -4.50
N LEU A 73 -14.76 17.12 -4.75
CA LEU A 73 -14.24 18.19 -5.61
C LEU A 73 -12.97 18.82 -5.04
N THR A 74 -12.89 18.98 -3.72
CA THR A 74 -11.70 19.51 -3.05
C THR A 74 -10.49 18.58 -3.21
N GLU A 75 -10.66 17.25 -3.16
CA GLU A 75 -9.59 16.30 -3.48
C GLU A 75 -9.12 16.45 -4.94
N GLY A 76 -10.06 16.59 -5.88
CA GLY A 76 -9.74 16.86 -7.29
C GLY A 76 -8.93 18.16 -7.46
N PHE A 77 -9.28 19.21 -6.71
CA PHE A 77 -8.51 20.44 -6.67
C PHE A 77 -7.12 20.25 -6.05
N ILE A 78 -6.98 19.55 -4.92
CA ILE A 78 -5.68 19.29 -4.27
C ILE A 78 -4.75 18.53 -5.23
N ARG A 79 -5.27 17.53 -5.95
CA ARG A 79 -4.50 16.72 -6.91
C ARG A 79 -4.04 17.51 -8.14
N THR A 80 -4.91 18.36 -8.69
CA THR A 80 -4.70 18.96 -10.02
C THR A 80 -4.35 20.45 -10.01
N ARG A 81 -4.73 21.16 -8.94
CA ARG A 81 -4.75 22.62 -8.84
C ARG A 81 -5.51 23.32 -9.98
N ASN A 82 -6.46 22.61 -10.62
CA ASN A 82 -7.28 23.16 -11.71
C ASN A 82 -8.42 24.03 -11.15
N ASP A 83 -8.50 25.29 -11.59
CA ASP A 83 -9.51 26.26 -11.17
C ASP A 83 -10.95 25.86 -11.53
N THR A 84 -11.15 24.93 -12.47
CA THR A 84 -12.48 24.33 -12.72
C THR A 84 -13.04 23.67 -11.47
N TYR A 85 -12.19 23.01 -10.66
CA TYR A 85 -12.64 22.45 -9.39
C TYR A 85 -12.98 23.55 -8.38
N LYS A 86 -12.20 24.64 -8.28
CA LYS A 86 -12.55 25.78 -7.41
C LYS A 86 -13.92 26.35 -7.75
N LEU A 87 -14.19 26.55 -9.04
CA LEU A 87 -15.50 27.02 -9.51
C LEU A 87 -16.61 26.06 -9.07
N ARG A 88 -16.46 24.76 -9.36
CA ARG A 88 -17.46 23.74 -8.97
C ARG A 88 -17.65 23.65 -7.45
N MET A 89 -16.58 23.75 -6.66
CA MET A 89 -16.64 23.76 -5.20
C MET A 89 -17.47 24.95 -4.70
N LYS A 90 -17.23 26.15 -5.24
CA LYS A 90 -17.96 27.36 -4.83
C LYS A 90 -19.42 27.30 -5.25
N THR A 91 -19.67 26.92 -6.51
CA THR A 91 -21.02 26.68 -7.03
C THR A 91 -21.79 25.68 -6.17
N LEU A 92 -21.17 24.56 -5.80
CA LEU A 92 -21.81 23.54 -4.97
C LEU A 92 -22.10 24.04 -3.54
N LEU A 93 -21.16 24.77 -2.92
CA LEU A 93 -21.38 25.36 -1.59
C LEU A 93 -22.60 26.29 -1.59
N HIS A 94 -22.75 27.13 -2.62
CA HIS A 94 -23.91 28.00 -2.77
C HIS A 94 -25.18 27.21 -3.11
N GLY A 95 -25.07 26.22 -3.99
CA GLY A 95 -26.18 25.35 -4.40
C GLY A 95 -26.76 24.54 -3.26
N ILE A 96 -25.94 24.05 -2.33
CA ILE A 96 -26.43 23.38 -1.11
C ILE A 96 -27.32 24.33 -0.30
N ARG A 97 -26.87 25.57 -0.06
CA ARG A 97 -27.67 26.59 0.65
C ARG A 97 -28.93 26.94 -0.12
N ASP A 98 -28.83 27.20 -1.41
CA ASP A 98 -29.94 27.75 -2.19
C ASP A 98 -31.03 26.69 -2.41
N THR A 99 -30.65 25.42 -2.62
CA THR A 99 -31.60 24.32 -2.76
C THR A 99 -32.27 23.96 -1.42
N HIS A 100 -31.51 23.97 -0.32
CA HIS A 100 -32.06 23.68 1.01
C HIS A 100 -32.74 24.90 1.68
N GLY A 101 -32.43 26.11 1.23
CA GLY A 101 -32.87 27.40 1.79
C GLY A 101 -31.97 27.98 2.88
N ARG A 102 -31.06 27.20 3.47
CA ARG A 102 -30.11 27.60 4.52
C ARG A 102 -28.99 26.57 4.67
N TYR A 103 -27.88 26.95 5.32
CA TYR A 103 -26.80 25.99 5.65
C TYR A 103 -27.14 25.09 6.84
N THR A 104 -27.81 25.60 7.87
CA THR A 104 -28.17 24.80 9.05
C THR A 104 -29.25 23.77 8.69
N ASN A 105 -29.17 22.57 9.26
CA ASN A 105 -30.08 21.46 9.02
C ASN A 105 -30.71 21.00 10.36
N ASP A 106 -31.78 20.21 10.30
CA ASP A 106 -32.37 19.58 11.48
C ASP A 106 -31.59 18.33 11.91
N PHE A 107 -30.79 17.75 11.00
CA PHE A 107 -29.83 16.68 11.25
C PHE A 107 -28.45 17.26 11.57
N TYR A 108 -27.88 16.86 12.71
CA TYR A 108 -26.59 17.40 13.17
C TYR A 108 -25.42 16.81 12.38
N ASP A 109 -25.49 15.52 12.06
CA ASP A 109 -24.55 14.82 11.19
C ASP A 109 -24.45 15.46 9.78
N ASP A 110 -25.57 15.82 9.16
CA ASP A 110 -25.58 16.56 7.89
C ASP A 110 -24.74 17.85 7.95
N MET A 111 -24.90 18.62 9.03
CA MET A 111 -24.12 19.84 9.26
C MET A 111 -22.66 19.54 9.54
N GLU A 112 -22.35 18.46 10.27
CA GLU A 112 -20.98 18.04 10.54
C GLU A 112 -20.24 17.69 9.24
N TRP A 113 -20.90 17.00 8.30
CA TRP A 113 -20.31 16.70 6.99
C TRP A 113 -19.96 17.96 6.19
N LEU A 114 -20.89 18.93 6.14
CA LEU A 114 -20.62 20.18 5.44
C LEU A 114 -19.55 21.02 6.16
N THR A 115 -19.50 20.96 7.49
CA THR A 115 -18.45 21.60 8.30
C THR A 115 -17.07 21.05 7.92
N LEU A 116 -16.92 19.72 7.89
CA LEU A 116 -15.66 19.06 7.53
C LEU A 116 -15.24 19.35 6.07
N ALA A 117 -16.18 19.27 5.13
CA ALA A 117 -15.91 19.58 3.73
C ALA A 117 -15.48 21.04 3.54
N SER A 118 -16.10 21.96 4.28
CA SER A 118 -15.78 23.40 4.25
C SER A 118 -14.42 23.69 4.89
N ILE A 119 -14.10 23.08 6.04
CA ILE A 119 -12.75 23.18 6.64
C ILE A 119 -11.68 22.75 5.65
N LYS A 120 -11.90 21.63 4.94
CA LYS A 120 -10.96 21.12 3.95
C LYS A 120 -10.83 22.05 2.75
N ALA A 121 -11.93 22.58 2.25
CA ALA A 121 -11.94 23.54 1.15
C ALA A 121 -11.20 24.85 1.53
N TYR A 122 -11.41 25.35 2.75
CA TYR A 122 -10.65 26.46 3.32
C TYR A 122 -9.14 26.17 3.32
N LYS A 123 -8.71 25.05 3.91
CA LYS A 123 -7.29 24.67 3.94
C LYS A 123 -6.70 24.52 2.54
N ALA A 124 -7.47 24.04 1.57
CA ALA A 124 -6.98 23.84 0.21
C ALA A 124 -6.84 25.16 -0.59
N THR A 125 -7.70 26.15 -0.34
CA THR A 125 -7.86 27.35 -1.18
C THR A 125 -7.46 28.66 -0.51
N GLY A 126 -7.50 28.73 0.82
CA GLY A 126 -7.38 29.97 1.59
C GLY A 126 -8.63 30.86 1.58
N ASP A 127 -9.73 30.43 0.97
CA ASP A 127 -10.96 31.22 0.83
C ASP A 127 -11.79 31.19 2.13
N SER A 128 -11.90 32.34 2.78
CA SER A 128 -12.51 32.48 4.11
C SER A 128 -13.99 32.13 4.16
N GLU A 129 -14.73 32.21 3.05
CA GLU A 129 -16.17 31.89 3.05
C GLU A 129 -16.42 30.45 3.48
N TYR A 130 -15.54 29.52 3.12
CA TYR A 130 -15.64 28.14 3.60
C TYR A 130 -15.47 28.04 5.12
N LEU A 131 -14.54 28.81 5.69
CA LEU A 131 -14.36 28.84 7.15
C LEU A 131 -15.55 29.52 7.85
N ASP A 132 -16.14 30.55 7.25
CA ASP A 132 -17.34 31.21 7.77
C ASP A 132 -18.52 30.23 7.83
N VAL A 133 -18.74 29.43 6.78
CA VAL A 133 -19.75 28.37 6.77
C VAL A 133 -19.46 27.31 7.84
N ALA A 134 -18.21 26.86 7.96
CA ALA A 134 -17.84 25.88 8.99
C ALA A 134 -18.11 26.40 10.42
N ASN A 135 -17.80 27.67 10.70
CA ASN A 135 -18.06 28.29 12.01
C ASN A 135 -19.56 28.49 12.27
N LEU A 136 -20.33 28.88 11.24
CA LEU A 136 -21.79 28.98 11.31
C LEU A 136 -22.42 27.63 11.72
N LEU A 137 -22.05 26.57 11.01
CA LEU A 137 -22.55 25.22 11.25
C LEU A 137 -22.10 24.69 12.62
N TRP A 138 -20.82 24.88 13.00
CA TRP A 138 -20.33 24.49 14.31
C TRP A 138 -21.11 25.12 15.46
N THR A 139 -21.51 26.39 15.31
CA THR A 139 -22.32 27.10 16.31
C THR A 139 -23.69 26.44 16.48
N ASP A 140 -24.34 26.03 15.37
CA ASP A 140 -25.64 25.34 15.42
C ASP A 140 -25.49 23.88 15.90
N ILE A 141 -24.42 23.17 15.52
CA ILE A 141 -24.13 21.80 16.01
C ILE A 141 -24.05 21.76 17.54
N LEU A 142 -23.43 22.77 18.15
CA LEU A 142 -23.33 22.85 19.60
C LEU A 142 -24.69 22.99 20.32
N THR A 143 -25.80 23.28 19.63
CA THR A 143 -27.13 23.25 20.24
C THR A 143 -27.62 21.83 20.54
N GLY A 144 -27.05 20.81 19.89
CA GLY A 144 -27.36 19.40 20.13
C GLY A 144 -26.56 18.75 21.26
N ARG A 145 -25.61 19.49 21.86
CA ARG A 145 -24.72 18.95 22.89
C ARG A 145 -25.44 18.65 24.20
N SER A 146 -25.03 17.56 24.85
CA SER A 146 -25.49 17.22 26.20
C SER A 146 -24.33 17.18 27.18
N THR A 147 -24.32 18.08 28.17
CA THR A 147 -23.33 18.07 29.25
C THR A 147 -23.44 16.81 30.14
N GLN A 148 -24.61 16.16 30.17
CA GLN A 148 -24.81 14.88 30.86
C GLN A 148 -24.01 13.74 30.21
N TYR A 149 -23.77 13.84 28.90
CA TYR A 149 -23.13 12.79 28.10
C TYR A 149 -21.82 13.28 27.48
N LEU A 150 -20.98 13.98 28.26
CA LEU A 150 -19.66 14.48 27.83
C LEU A 150 -19.73 15.34 26.54
N ASN A 151 -20.71 16.25 26.48
CA ASN A 151 -20.99 17.10 25.33
C ASN A 151 -21.35 16.34 24.04
N ALA A 152 -21.68 15.05 24.11
CA ALA A 152 -22.14 14.27 22.96
C ALA A 152 -23.38 14.91 22.31
N ILE A 153 -23.38 14.93 20.99
CA ILE A 153 -24.39 15.56 20.15
C ILE A 153 -25.50 14.56 19.86
N THR A 154 -26.75 15.01 20.02
CA THR A 154 -27.93 14.27 19.55
C THR A 154 -27.87 14.03 18.05
N TRP A 155 -28.52 12.99 17.53
CA TRP A 155 -28.53 12.76 16.08
C TRP A 155 -29.21 13.89 15.28
N ASN A 156 -30.40 14.32 15.74
CA ASN A 156 -31.14 15.42 15.13
C ASN A 156 -31.82 16.28 16.20
N LYS A 157 -32.35 17.44 15.80
CA LYS A 157 -32.95 18.43 16.73
C LYS A 157 -34.19 17.92 17.48
N ASN A 158 -34.87 16.90 16.94
CA ASN A 158 -36.12 16.38 17.48
C ASN A 158 -35.93 15.06 18.25
N CYS A 159 -34.73 14.50 18.31
CA CYS A 159 -34.52 13.24 19.01
C CYS A 159 -34.37 13.43 20.51
N HIS A 160 -34.62 12.34 21.26
CA HIS A 160 -34.51 12.35 22.72
C HIS A 160 -33.07 12.73 23.15
N PRO A 161 -32.85 13.41 24.30
CA PRO A 161 -31.51 13.85 24.71
C PRO A 161 -30.44 12.76 24.82
N SER A 162 -30.85 11.49 24.96
CA SER A 162 -29.98 10.32 24.99
C SER A 162 -29.78 9.64 23.63
N CYS A 163 -30.45 10.07 22.56
CA CYS A 163 -30.28 9.54 21.20
C CYS A 163 -28.96 10.03 20.62
N LYS A 164 -27.92 9.17 20.69
CA LYS A 164 -26.54 9.50 20.28
C LYS A 164 -26.05 8.51 19.25
N ASN A 165 -25.73 8.97 18.06
CA ASN A 165 -25.17 8.15 17.00
C ASN A 165 -23.67 8.38 16.88
N ALA A 166 -22.91 7.37 16.48
CA ALA A 166 -21.49 7.51 16.21
C ALA A 166 -21.23 8.60 15.17
N ILE A 167 -22.14 8.76 14.21
CA ILE A 167 -21.99 9.69 13.10
C ILE A 167 -22.38 11.15 13.40
N SER A 168 -23.11 11.43 14.47
CA SER A 168 -23.27 12.80 14.97
C SER A 168 -22.23 13.15 16.04
N ASN A 169 -21.26 12.28 16.33
CA ASN A 169 -20.31 12.49 17.42
C ASN A 169 -18.85 12.39 16.95
N SER A 170 -18.50 11.36 16.20
CA SER A 170 -17.13 11.21 15.69
C SER A 170 -16.76 12.33 14.71
N PRO A 171 -17.63 12.73 13.75
CA PRO A 171 -17.38 13.89 12.89
C PRO A 171 -17.35 15.21 13.67
N ALA A 172 -18.25 15.42 14.64
CA ALA A 172 -18.20 16.58 15.54
C ALA A 172 -16.87 16.67 16.32
N ALA A 173 -16.39 15.57 16.90
CA ALA A 173 -15.10 15.53 17.60
C ALA A 173 -13.94 15.88 16.67
N TYR A 174 -13.95 15.32 15.46
CA TYR A 174 -12.95 15.61 14.44
C TYR A 174 -13.00 17.08 13.98
N ALA A 175 -14.20 17.63 13.74
CA ALA A 175 -14.39 19.03 13.36
C ALA A 175 -13.91 19.99 14.45
N ALA A 176 -14.23 19.71 15.72
CA ALA A 176 -13.77 20.50 16.86
C ALA A 176 -12.24 20.53 16.95
N ALA A 177 -11.58 19.38 16.77
CA ALA A 177 -10.13 19.27 16.75
C ALA A 177 -9.49 20.06 15.59
N GLN A 178 -10.09 19.98 14.39
CA GLN A 178 -9.62 20.74 13.24
C GLN A 178 -9.79 22.25 13.40
N LEU A 179 -10.93 22.70 13.96
CA LEU A 179 -11.17 24.11 14.26
C LEU A 179 -10.26 24.61 15.39
N TYR A 180 -9.87 23.76 16.34
CA TYR A 180 -8.81 24.09 17.31
C TYR A 180 -7.48 24.34 16.59
N ARG A 181 -7.07 23.50 15.64
CA ARG A 181 -5.84 23.76 14.86
C ARG A 181 -5.87 25.09 14.12
N ILE A 182 -7.03 25.48 13.60
CA ILE A 182 -7.18 26.72 12.84
C ILE A 182 -7.17 27.95 13.76
N GLY A 183 -7.89 27.90 14.89
CA GLY A 183 -8.15 29.08 15.72
C GLY A 183 -7.46 29.12 17.08
N GLY A 184 -6.83 28.03 17.51
CA GLY A 184 -6.20 27.91 18.84
C GLY A 184 -7.19 27.88 20.02
N ASP A 185 -8.49 27.74 19.77
CA ASP A 185 -9.53 27.80 20.81
C ASP A 185 -9.55 26.53 21.67
N ALA A 186 -8.96 26.63 22.87
CA ALA A 186 -8.85 25.52 23.82
C ALA A 186 -10.20 24.86 24.16
N GLN A 187 -11.32 25.59 24.08
CA GLN A 187 -12.65 25.02 24.33
C GLN A 187 -13.04 24.00 23.25
N LYS A 188 -12.65 24.23 21.99
CA LYS A 188 -12.88 23.27 20.90
C LYS A 188 -12.06 21.99 21.09
N LEU A 189 -10.82 22.10 21.57
CA LEU A 189 -10.04 20.91 21.93
C LEU A 189 -10.67 20.14 23.08
N GLN A 190 -11.23 20.84 24.08
CA GLN A 190 -11.97 20.19 25.16
C GLN A 190 -13.20 19.43 24.63
N TYR A 191 -14.01 20.07 23.78
CA TYR A 191 -15.14 19.39 23.14
C TYR A 191 -14.71 18.16 22.33
N ALA A 192 -13.63 18.27 21.55
CA ALA A 192 -13.10 17.15 20.79
C ALA A 192 -12.76 15.94 21.69
N ARG A 193 -12.08 16.18 22.81
CA ARG A 193 -11.70 15.12 23.77
C ARG A 193 -12.92 14.49 24.46
N GLU A 194 -13.87 15.31 24.89
CA GLU A 194 -15.05 14.84 25.63
C GLU A 194 -16.01 14.05 24.75
N ILE A 195 -16.29 14.55 23.53
CA ILE A 195 -17.14 13.85 22.56
C ILE A 195 -16.47 12.54 22.11
N HIS A 196 -15.15 12.55 21.84
CA HIS A 196 -14.40 11.33 21.52
C HIS A 196 -14.48 10.30 22.67
N ALA A 197 -14.28 10.74 23.92
CA ALA A 197 -14.36 9.87 25.09
C ALA A 197 -15.76 9.26 25.26
N PHE A 198 -16.82 10.01 24.95
CA PHE A 198 -18.18 9.48 24.89
C PHE A 198 -18.29 8.32 23.89
N VAL A 199 -17.90 8.55 22.62
CA VAL A 199 -17.94 7.54 21.57
C VAL A 199 -17.15 6.30 21.99
N LYS A 200 -15.92 6.48 22.47
CA LYS A 200 -15.08 5.39 22.98
C LYS A 200 -15.75 4.58 24.08
N SER A 201 -16.42 5.25 25.02
CA SER A 201 -17.01 4.58 26.19
C SER A 201 -18.35 3.90 25.92
N LYS A 202 -19.12 4.36 24.92
CA LYS A 202 -20.50 3.89 24.66
C LYS A 202 -20.67 3.12 23.35
N LEU A 203 -19.89 3.46 22.33
CA LEU A 203 -20.12 3.02 20.96
C LEU A 203 -18.96 2.18 20.40
N VAL A 204 -17.79 2.17 21.03
CA VAL A 204 -16.65 1.38 20.56
C VAL A 204 -16.60 0.01 21.24
N ALA A 205 -16.69 -1.04 20.44
CA ALA A 205 -16.57 -2.42 20.85
C ALA A 205 -15.13 -2.76 21.28
N PRO A 206 -14.92 -3.78 22.14
CA PRO A 206 -13.58 -4.18 22.59
C PRO A 206 -12.61 -4.59 21.48
N ASN A 207 -13.09 -4.97 20.29
CA ASN A 207 -12.27 -5.32 19.12
C ASN A 207 -11.97 -4.11 18.20
N GLY A 208 -12.55 -2.94 18.45
CA GLY A 208 -12.36 -1.73 17.63
C GLY A 208 -13.52 -1.42 16.68
N GLY A 209 -14.54 -2.28 16.58
CA GLY A 209 -15.77 -1.97 15.85
C GLY A 209 -16.51 -0.79 16.50
N VAL A 210 -17.23 0.00 15.70
CA VAL A 210 -17.98 1.17 16.17
C VAL A 210 -19.46 0.98 15.88
N TYR A 211 -20.25 0.78 16.93
CA TYR A 211 -21.70 0.64 16.88
C TYR A 211 -22.37 1.92 16.39
N ASP A 212 -23.51 1.77 15.74
CA ASP A 212 -24.18 2.89 15.07
C ASP A 212 -24.76 3.94 16.03
N GLY A 213 -25.43 3.49 17.08
CA GLY A 213 -26.11 4.39 18.02
C GLY A 213 -26.26 3.81 19.41
N TRP A 214 -26.47 4.73 20.34
CA TRP A 214 -26.69 4.46 21.74
C TRP A 214 -27.84 5.32 22.27
N GLU A 215 -28.71 4.70 23.06
CA GLU A 215 -29.77 5.36 23.80
C GLU A 215 -29.78 4.89 25.25
N ALA A 216 -30.19 5.77 26.16
CA ALA A 216 -30.39 5.44 27.58
C ALA A 216 -31.89 5.35 27.90
N VAL A 217 -32.61 4.47 27.19
CA VAL A 217 -34.07 4.31 27.32
C VAL A 217 -34.40 2.84 27.65
N PRO A 218 -35.28 2.55 28.64
CA PRO A 218 -35.78 1.20 28.86
C PRO A 218 -36.41 0.63 27.58
N ASP A 219 -36.18 -0.66 27.33
CA ASP A 219 -36.74 -1.42 26.19
C ASP A 219 -36.22 -1.03 24.78
N VAL A 220 -35.23 -0.14 24.68
CA VAL A 220 -34.47 0.11 23.44
C VAL A 220 -33.14 -0.64 23.51
N VAL A 221 -32.72 -1.23 22.38
CA VAL A 221 -31.39 -1.87 22.29
C VAL A 221 -30.33 -0.78 22.42
N ASN A 222 -29.71 -0.69 23.61
CA ASN A 222 -28.74 0.35 23.97
C ASN A 222 -27.56 0.48 22.99
N THR A 223 -27.20 -0.56 22.24
CA THR A 223 -26.27 -0.53 21.10
C THR A 223 -26.56 -1.74 20.23
N ASN A 224 -26.82 -1.57 18.93
CA ASN A 224 -27.01 -2.72 18.04
C ASN A 224 -25.64 -3.25 17.58
N PRO A 225 -25.18 -4.43 18.04
CA PRO A 225 -23.87 -4.94 17.70
C PRO A 225 -23.75 -5.39 16.23
N ASP A 226 -24.87 -5.59 15.53
CA ASP A 226 -24.89 -5.96 14.13
C ASP A 226 -24.69 -4.75 13.20
N TRP A 227 -24.94 -3.55 13.70
CA TRP A 227 -24.81 -2.29 12.94
C TRP A 227 -23.45 -1.65 13.19
N VAL A 228 -22.43 -2.22 12.55
CA VAL A 228 -21.07 -1.66 12.50
C VAL A 228 -20.73 -1.35 11.06
N PHE A 229 -20.95 -0.10 10.69
CA PHE A 229 -20.74 0.41 9.34
C PHE A 229 -19.35 1.02 9.17
N SER A 230 -18.83 0.98 7.95
CA SER A 230 -17.49 1.44 7.61
C SER A 230 -17.26 2.92 7.95
N TYR A 231 -18.24 3.79 7.71
CA TYR A 231 -18.14 5.22 8.03
C TYR A 231 -18.04 5.53 9.53
N ASN A 232 -18.74 4.79 10.39
CA ASN A 232 -18.66 4.96 11.86
C ASN A 232 -17.25 4.65 12.34
N VAL A 233 -16.67 3.54 11.87
CA VAL A 233 -15.28 3.17 12.17
C VAL A 233 -14.30 4.19 11.59
N GLY A 234 -14.54 4.64 10.35
CA GLY A 234 -13.72 5.64 9.67
C GLY A 234 -13.65 6.97 10.41
N MET A 235 -14.78 7.48 10.87
CA MET A 235 -14.82 8.78 11.56
C MET A 235 -14.28 8.71 12.98
N TYR A 236 -14.48 7.60 13.69
CA TYR A 236 -13.82 7.40 14.98
C TYR A 236 -12.29 7.33 14.82
N LEU A 237 -11.80 6.63 13.78
CA LEU A 237 -10.39 6.60 13.41
C LEU A 237 -9.86 8.02 13.11
N ALA A 238 -10.58 8.81 12.31
CA ALA A 238 -10.18 10.17 11.96
C ALA A 238 -10.07 11.08 13.19
N ALA A 239 -11.09 11.07 14.07
CA ALA A 239 -11.08 11.86 15.31
C ALA A 239 -9.93 11.44 16.24
N SER A 240 -9.69 10.13 16.36
CA SER A 240 -8.60 9.57 17.17
C SER A 240 -7.24 10.01 16.62
N LEU A 241 -7.01 9.87 15.32
CA LEU A 241 -5.74 10.27 14.71
C LEU A 241 -5.48 11.79 14.86
N GLU A 242 -6.50 12.62 14.66
CA GLU A 242 -6.38 14.07 14.81
C GLU A 242 -6.04 14.47 16.26
N LEU A 243 -6.69 13.86 17.25
CA LEU A 243 -6.38 14.05 18.66
C LEU A 243 -4.96 13.58 19.00
N TYR A 244 -4.49 12.45 18.44
CA TYR A 244 -3.10 12.03 18.58
C TYR A 244 -2.14 13.10 18.05
N GLN A 245 -2.36 13.60 16.83
CA GLN A 245 -1.45 14.56 16.22
C GLN A 245 -1.43 15.92 16.95
N ILE A 246 -2.53 16.30 17.60
CA ILE A 246 -2.59 17.52 18.43
C ILE A 246 -1.91 17.32 19.79
N THR A 247 -2.11 16.17 20.44
CA THR A 247 -1.79 15.98 21.86
C THR A 247 -0.55 15.14 22.12
N SER A 248 -0.09 14.42 21.10
CA SER A 248 0.91 13.35 21.17
C SER A 248 0.59 12.22 22.16
N ASP A 249 -0.67 12.11 22.61
CA ASP A 249 -1.12 11.03 23.49
C ASP A 249 -1.32 9.75 22.67
N ALA A 250 -0.42 8.78 22.87
CA ALA A 250 -0.40 7.52 22.14
C ALA A 250 -1.68 6.69 22.32
N THR A 251 -2.51 6.95 23.33
CA THR A 251 -3.78 6.24 23.50
C THR A 251 -4.73 6.48 22.32
N TYR A 252 -4.74 7.69 21.76
CA TYR A 252 -5.54 8.02 20.59
C TYR A 252 -5.02 7.35 19.31
N LEU A 253 -3.69 7.25 19.14
CA LEU A 253 -3.13 6.51 18.01
C LEU A 253 -3.49 5.02 18.10
N ASN A 254 -3.40 4.44 19.30
CA ASN A 254 -3.81 3.05 19.54
C ASN A 254 -5.29 2.83 19.22
N ASP A 255 -6.17 3.79 19.56
CA ASP A 255 -7.59 3.72 19.20
C ASP A 255 -7.80 3.75 17.67
N ALA A 256 -7.10 4.65 16.96
CA ALA A 256 -7.16 4.74 15.50
C ALA A 256 -6.70 3.44 14.83
N VAL A 257 -5.56 2.89 15.28
CA VAL A 257 -5.03 1.61 14.78
C VAL A 257 -6.01 0.48 15.06
N LYS A 258 -6.56 0.41 16.27
CA LYS A 258 -7.50 -0.66 16.64
C LYS A 258 -8.77 -0.64 15.79
N ALA A 259 -9.32 0.54 15.51
CA ALA A 259 -10.44 0.72 14.60
C ALA A 259 -10.10 0.28 13.16
N ALA A 260 -8.91 0.61 12.67
CA ALA A 260 -8.44 0.14 11.37
C ALA A 260 -8.29 -1.39 11.32
N GLU A 261 -7.62 -1.99 12.31
CA GLU A 261 -7.40 -3.43 12.39
C GLU A 261 -8.71 -4.23 12.47
N TYR A 262 -9.74 -3.70 13.15
CA TYR A 262 -11.07 -4.29 13.12
C TYR A 262 -11.58 -4.49 11.69
N VAL A 263 -11.47 -3.46 10.84
CA VAL A 263 -11.91 -3.55 9.44
C VAL A 263 -11.10 -4.59 8.68
N LEU A 264 -9.78 -4.58 8.87
CA LEU A 264 -8.89 -5.48 8.15
C LEU A 264 -9.09 -6.94 8.55
N ASN A 265 -9.39 -7.22 9.82
CA ASN A 265 -9.51 -8.57 10.34
C ASN A 265 -10.93 -9.14 10.24
N GLU A 266 -11.97 -8.31 10.44
CA GLU A 266 -13.35 -8.79 10.57
C GLU A 266 -14.27 -8.34 9.44
N ARG A 267 -13.89 -7.30 8.69
CA ARG A 267 -14.70 -6.72 7.61
C ARG A 267 -14.03 -6.80 6.25
N THR A 268 -13.02 -7.65 6.07
CA THR A 268 -12.31 -7.82 4.80
C THR A 268 -12.41 -9.26 4.32
N VAL A 269 -12.86 -9.46 3.08
CA VAL A 269 -12.97 -10.79 2.45
C VAL A 269 -12.14 -10.80 1.18
N ASN A 270 -11.16 -11.71 1.09
CA ASN A 270 -10.22 -11.80 -0.04
C ASN A 270 -9.55 -10.45 -0.37
N GLY A 271 -9.17 -9.67 0.65
CA GLY A 271 -8.54 -8.36 0.51
C GLY A 271 -9.48 -7.19 0.17
N VAL A 272 -10.77 -7.45 -0.07
CA VAL A 272 -11.77 -6.41 -0.35
C VAL A 272 -12.48 -6.04 0.94
N ILE A 273 -12.47 -4.75 1.29
CA ILE A 273 -13.11 -4.26 2.52
C ILE A 273 -14.62 -4.16 2.37
N TYR A 274 -15.35 -4.41 3.45
CA TYR A 274 -16.79 -4.28 3.61
C TYR A 274 -17.62 -4.85 2.45
N THR A 275 -17.32 -6.09 2.04
CA THR A 275 -18.08 -6.80 0.99
C THR A 275 -19.55 -7.04 1.37
N ASN A 276 -19.90 -6.90 2.64
CA ASN A 276 -21.26 -6.98 3.16
C ASN A 276 -22.04 -5.66 3.05
N GLU A 277 -21.39 -4.53 2.80
CA GLU A 277 -22.06 -3.24 2.53
C GLU A 277 -22.41 -3.15 1.04
N THR A 278 -23.48 -3.83 0.65
CA THR A 278 -23.92 -3.98 -0.76
C THR A 278 -24.96 -2.95 -1.21
N GLY A 279 -25.46 -2.13 -0.28
CA GLY A 279 -26.51 -1.15 -0.52
C GLY A 279 -26.06 0.10 -1.27
N GLN A 280 -27.01 0.77 -1.92
CA GLN A 280 -26.89 2.17 -2.35
C GLN A 280 -27.51 3.08 -1.27
N GLY A 281 -28.11 4.20 -1.64
CA GLY A 281 -28.60 5.23 -0.73
C GLY A 281 -27.45 5.79 0.09
N ASP A 282 -27.71 6.06 1.37
CA ASP A 282 -26.69 6.50 2.31
C ASP A 282 -25.52 5.52 2.40
N GLY A 283 -25.81 4.22 2.39
CA GLY A 283 -24.83 3.14 2.42
C GLY A 283 -23.82 3.17 1.28
N GLY A 284 -24.16 3.84 0.17
CA GLY A 284 -23.25 4.03 -0.97
C GLY A 284 -22.01 4.85 -0.60
N LEU A 285 -22.09 5.76 0.38
CA LEU A 285 -21.01 6.65 0.81
C LEU A 285 -20.05 6.03 1.85
N PHE A 286 -20.49 4.98 2.55
CA PHE A 286 -19.84 4.60 3.80
C PHE A 286 -18.37 4.17 3.62
N LYS A 287 -18.12 3.31 2.63
CA LYS A 287 -16.76 2.77 2.36
C LYS A 287 -15.77 3.87 1.98
N GLY A 288 -16.22 4.88 1.23
CA GLY A 288 -15.39 6.03 0.86
C GLY A 288 -14.89 6.82 2.06
N ILE A 289 -15.79 7.08 3.02
CA ILE A 289 -15.48 7.82 4.25
C ILE A 289 -14.44 7.07 5.08
N PHE A 290 -14.57 5.75 5.21
CA PHE A 290 -13.55 4.93 5.86
C PHE A 290 -12.19 5.07 5.16
N LEU A 291 -12.14 4.86 3.85
CA LEU A 291 -10.88 4.86 3.09
C LEU A 291 -10.15 6.19 3.14
N ARG A 292 -10.89 7.30 3.13
CA ARG A 292 -10.31 8.63 3.32
C ARG A 292 -9.54 8.72 4.64
N SER A 293 -10.17 8.28 5.71
CA SER A 293 -9.62 8.32 7.07
C SER A 293 -8.45 7.33 7.20
N PHE A 294 -8.62 6.13 6.64
CA PHE A 294 -7.60 5.10 6.60
C PHE A 294 -6.35 5.51 5.80
N ALA A 295 -6.51 6.27 4.71
CA ALA A 295 -5.39 6.82 3.94
C ALA A 295 -4.56 7.84 4.74
N ASN A 296 -5.19 8.58 5.65
CA ASN A 296 -4.46 9.47 6.56
C ASN A 296 -3.67 8.65 7.61
N LEU A 297 -4.28 7.60 8.17
CA LEU A 297 -3.58 6.70 9.08
C LEU A 297 -2.43 5.95 8.40
N ALA A 298 -2.60 5.51 7.15
CA ALA A 298 -1.55 4.88 6.34
C ALA A 298 -0.31 5.78 6.15
N ARG A 299 -0.48 7.09 6.35
CA ARG A 299 0.59 8.09 6.26
C ARG A 299 1.15 8.51 7.62
N GLU A 300 0.60 8.03 8.74
CA GLU A 300 1.01 8.45 10.08
C GLU A 300 2.41 7.92 10.45
N GLY A 301 3.34 8.84 10.67
CA GLY A 301 4.77 8.56 10.81
C GLY A 301 5.13 7.83 12.10
N ALA A 302 4.29 7.97 13.11
CA ALA A 302 4.42 7.22 14.36
C ALA A 302 4.14 5.72 14.18
N LEU A 303 3.54 5.30 13.07
CA LEU A 303 3.35 3.89 12.77
C LEU A 303 4.61 3.28 12.15
N PRO A 304 4.90 2.00 12.45
CA PRO A 304 5.93 1.24 11.76
C PRO A 304 5.76 1.34 10.24
N ILE A 305 6.88 1.46 9.53
CA ILE A 305 6.90 1.57 8.07
C ILE A 305 6.17 0.41 7.38
N GLU A 306 6.25 -0.80 7.95
CA GLU A 306 5.53 -1.98 7.48
C GLU A 306 4.02 -1.87 7.63
N THR A 307 3.55 -1.29 8.74
CA THR A 307 2.13 -1.05 8.98
C THR A 307 1.59 -0.03 7.98
N ARG A 308 2.31 1.09 7.78
CA ARG A 308 1.97 2.10 6.78
C ARG A 308 1.91 1.51 5.37
N LYS A 309 2.92 0.72 5.00
CA LYS A 309 2.98 0.04 3.71
C LYS A 309 1.81 -0.93 3.53
N ARG A 310 1.53 -1.77 4.52
CA ARG A 310 0.38 -2.69 4.51
C ARG A 310 -0.93 -1.93 4.28
N TYR A 311 -1.14 -0.82 4.97
CA TYR A 311 -2.35 -0.01 4.82
C TYR A 311 -2.46 0.62 3.43
N ALA A 312 -1.36 1.22 2.93
CA ALA A 312 -1.32 1.76 1.57
C ALA A 312 -1.58 0.68 0.51
N ASP A 313 -1.02 -0.52 0.67
CA ASP A 313 -1.21 -1.64 -0.25
C ASP A 313 -2.68 -2.13 -0.27
N ILE A 314 -3.37 -2.13 0.88
CA ILE A 314 -4.79 -2.49 0.96
C ILE A 314 -5.67 -1.46 0.23
N ILE A 315 -5.37 -0.16 0.38
CA ILE A 315 -6.06 0.92 -0.35
C ILE A 315 -5.89 0.72 -1.87
N LYS A 316 -4.66 0.50 -2.32
CA LYS A 316 -4.34 0.27 -3.74
C LYS A 316 -4.99 -1.00 -4.26
N TYR A 317 -4.99 -2.08 -3.48
CA TYR A 317 -5.65 -3.34 -3.85
C TYR A 317 -7.14 -3.14 -4.11
N ASN A 318 -7.84 -2.44 -3.21
CA ASN A 318 -9.25 -2.13 -3.37
C ASN A 318 -9.48 -1.24 -4.60
N ALA A 319 -8.62 -0.26 -4.87
CA ALA A 319 -8.68 0.56 -6.09
C ALA A 319 -8.49 -0.28 -7.36
N GLN A 320 -7.56 -1.24 -7.37
CA GLN A 320 -7.38 -2.16 -8.49
C GLN A 320 -8.60 -3.04 -8.72
N ILE A 321 -9.20 -3.54 -7.64
CA ILE A 321 -10.44 -4.34 -7.70
C ILE A 321 -11.57 -3.49 -8.28
N LEU A 322 -11.76 -2.25 -7.79
CA LEU A 322 -12.75 -1.32 -8.32
C LEU A 322 -12.57 -1.12 -9.83
N LEU A 323 -11.36 -0.76 -10.28
CA LEU A 323 -11.09 -0.50 -11.70
C LEU A 323 -11.31 -1.71 -12.61
N LYS A 324 -11.05 -2.93 -12.09
CA LYS A 324 -11.17 -4.18 -12.85
C LYS A 324 -12.58 -4.74 -12.84
N ARG A 325 -13.29 -4.60 -11.73
CA ARG A 325 -14.52 -5.35 -11.46
C ARG A 325 -15.65 -4.50 -10.91
N GLY A 326 -15.41 -3.38 -10.23
CA GLY A 326 -16.47 -2.60 -9.60
C GLY A 326 -17.02 -1.45 -10.45
N MET A 327 -16.53 -1.30 -11.69
CA MET A 327 -16.92 -0.22 -12.60
C MET A 327 -17.51 -0.74 -13.91
N ARG A 328 -18.57 -0.07 -14.37
CA ARG A 328 -19.20 -0.31 -15.68
C ARG A 328 -18.38 0.35 -16.81
N ALA A 329 -18.72 0.02 -18.05
CA ALA A 329 -18.04 0.56 -19.24
C ALA A 329 -18.17 2.09 -19.41
N ASP A 330 -19.17 2.71 -18.81
CA ASP A 330 -19.41 4.16 -18.78
C ASP A 330 -18.80 4.86 -17.55
N ASN A 331 -17.90 4.18 -16.82
CA ASN A 331 -17.22 4.62 -15.61
C ASN A 331 -18.07 4.73 -14.34
N LEU A 332 -19.32 4.28 -14.32
CA LEU A 332 -20.09 4.28 -13.06
C LEU A 332 -19.69 3.11 -12.16
N VAL A 333 -19.63 3.40 -10.86
CA VAL A 333 -19.20 2.54 -9.76
C VAL A 333 -20.39 1.86 -9.12
N GLY A 334 -20.27 0.56 -8.86
CA GLY A 334 -21.24 -0.19 -8.06
C GLY A 334 -20.94 -0.20 -6.56
N PRO A 335 -21.93 -0.56 -5.74
CA PRO A 335 -21.74 -0.66 -4.29
C PRO A 335 -20.86 -1.86 -3.88
N VAL A 336 -20.73 -2.87 -4.76
CA VAL A 336 -19.92 -4.08 -4.55
C VAL A 336 -18.71 -4.06 -5.49
N TRP A 337 -17.53 -3.70 -4.98
CA TRP A 337 -16.37 -3.39 -5.84
C TRP A 337 -15.74 -4.59 -6.55
N ASN A 338 -16.06 -5.82 -6.16
CA ASN A 338 -15.56 -7.03 -6.83
C ASN A 338 -16.56 -7.62 -7.85
N VAL A 339 -17.66 -6.93 -8.13
CA VAL A 339 -18.71 -7.35 -9.08
C VAL A 339 -19.04 -6.22 -10.05
N VAL A 340 -19.07 -6.54 -11.35
CA VAL A 340 -19.41 -5.56 -12.38
C VAL A 340 -20.90 -5.24 -12.28
N PRO A 341 -21.30 -3.97 -12.10
CA PRO A 341 -22.71 -3.61 -12.03
C PRO A 341 -23.41 -3.97 -13.33
N ALA A 342 -24.67 -4.44 -13.24
CA ALA A 342 -25.45 -4.73 -14.43
C ALA A 342 -25.69 -3.44 -15.24
N SER A 343 -25.75 -3.57 -16.58
CA SER A 343 -25.85 -2.42 -17.48
C SER A 343 -27.14 -1.63 -17.34
N ASN A 344 -28.20 -2.25 -16.82
CA ASN A 344 -29.50 -1.65 -16.57
C ASN A 344 -29.71 -1.18 -15.12
N THR A 345 -28.73 -1.35 -14.23
CA THR A 345 -28.83 -0.86 -12.85
C THR A 345 -28.65 0.66 -12.81
N THR A 346 -29.60 1.34 -12.17
CA THR A 346 -29.47 2.75 -11.78
C THR A 346 -28.46 2.85 -10.64
N LEU A 347 -27.38 3.59 -10.87
CA LEU A 347 -26.33 3.81 -9.88
C LEU A 347 -26.46 5.21 -9.29
N GLU A 348 -26.36 5.31 -7.98
CA GLU A 348 -26.62 6.56 -7.24
C GLU A 348 -25.33 7.33 -6.98
N TYR A 349 -25.49 8.64 -6.82
CA TYR A 349 -24.40 9.59 -6.62
C TYR A 349 -23.53 9.27 -5.40
N SER A 350 -24.13 8.87 -4.28
CA SER A 350 -23.43 8.45 -3.06
C SER A 350 -22.41 7.33 -3.32
N THR A 351 -22.82 6.32 -4.12
CA THR A 351 -21.96 5.19 -4.51
C THR A 351 -20.77 5.65 -5.35
N GLN A 352 -20.99 6.67 -6.20
CA GLN A 352 -19.91 7.23 -7.03
C GLN A 352 -18.89 7.97 -6.20
N LEU A 353 -19.33 8.72 -5.19
CA LEU A 353 -18.47 9.44 -4.26
C LEU A 353 -17.52 8.47 -3.54
N SER A 354 -17.99 7.30 -3.10
CA SER A 354 -17.11 6.27 -2.53
C SER A 354 -16.02 5.80 -3.49
N GLY A 355 -16.33 5.64 -4.77
CA GLY A 355 -15.35 5.33 -5.80
C GLY A 355 -14.31 6.44 -5.99
N ILE A 356 -14.75 7.70 -6.01
CA ILE A 356 -13.85 8.86 -6.07
C ILE A 356 -12.92 8.87 -4.85
N MET A 357 -13.46 8.72 -3.65
CA MET A 357 -12.67 8.73 -2.41
C MET A 357 -11.60 7.63 -2.42
N LEU A 358 -11.93 6.42 -2.89
CA LEU A 358 -10.97 5.32 -3.02
C LEU A 358 -9.86 5.64 -4.04
N LEU A 359 -10.21 6.16 -5.21
CA LEU A 359 -9.22 6.45 -6.26
C LEU A 359 -8.31 7.63 -5.88
N GLU A 360 -8.86 8.67 -5.25
CA GLU A 360 -8.06 9.80 -4.72
C GLU A 360 -7.18 9.36 -3.54
N ALA A 361 -7.66 8.47 -2.67
CA ALA A 361 -6.85 7.85 -1.63
C ALA A 361 -5.68 7.06 -2.23
N ALA A 362 -5.96 6.15 -3.18
CA ALA A 362 -4.94 5.35 -3.83
C ALA A 362 -3.92 6.20 -4.63
N ALA A 363 -4.35 7.31 -5.21
CA ALA A 363 -3.48 8.25 -5.90
C ALA A 363 -2.58 9.07 -4.95
N SER A 364 -2.94 9.19 -3.66
CA SER A 364 -2.25 10.10 -2.73
C SER A 364 -1.45 9.42 -1.62
N VAL A 365 -1.64 8.12 -1.37
CA VAL A 365 -0.93 7.40 -0.27
C VAL A 365 0.58 7.32 -0.46
N ASP A 366 1.08 7.44 -1.69
CA ASP A 366 2.52 7.46 -2.02
C ASP A 366 3.07 8.86 -2.28
N GLN A 367 2.29 9.91 -1.99
CA GLN A 367 2.74 11.29 -2.16
C GLN A 367 3.35 11.84 -0.88
N VAL A 368 4.41 12.61 -1.04
CA VAL A 368 4.92 13.48 0.03
C VAL A 368 3.87 14.55 0.28
N VAL A 369 3.60 14.87 1.55
CA VAL A 369 2.73 15.98 1.92
C VAL A 369 3.53 16.96 2.77
N ALA A 370 3.75 18.16 2.25
CA ALA A 370 4.39 19.25 2.98
C ALA A 370 3.31 20.14 3.60
N TYR A 371 3.49 20.48 4.87
CA TYR A 371 2.53 21.20 5.69
C TYR A 371 3.10 22.53 6.17
N GLN A 372 2.20 23.50 6.32
CA GLN A 372 2.52 24.84 6.81
C GLN A 372 2.97 24.84 8.26
N ASP A 373 2.33 24.04 9.11
CA ASP A 373 2.57 24.08 10.55
C ASP A 373 3.21 22.79 11.06
N ILE A 374 3.65 22.83 12.32
CA ILE A 374 4.15 21.66 13.06
C ILE A 374 3.09 20.57 13.15
N ASN A 375 3.51 19.33 13.35
CA ASN A 375 2.65 18.16 13.53
C ASN A 375 1.59 18.03 12.44
N PHE A 376 1.98 18.31 11.19
CA PHE A 376 1.16 18.20 9.99
C PHE A 376 -0.07 19.13 10.01
N GLY A 377 0.09 20.32 10.60
CA GLY A 377 -0.95 21.35 10.71
C GLY A 377 -1.03 22.30 9.51
N GLY A 378 -1.99 23.23 9.57
CA GLY A 378 -2.21 24.22 8.52
C GLY A 378 -2.67 23.61 7.20
N TYR A 379 -2.32 24.26 6.09
CA TYR A 379 -2.57 23.72 4.75
C TYR A 379 -1.51 22.68 4.37
N GLY A 380 -1.90 21.73 3.52
CA GLY A 380 -1.03 20.67 3.02
C GLY A 380 -0.94 20.68 1.50
N SER A 381 0.25 20.45 0.97
CA SER A 381 0.51 20.33 -0.47
C SER A 381 1.15 19.00 -0.80
N ARG A 382 0.66 18.35 -1.86
CA ARG A 382 1.06 16.98 -2.24
C ARG A 382 2.06 16.99 -3.41
N PHE A 383 3.10 16.18 -3.27
CA PHE A 383 4.21 16.10 -4.21
C PHE A 383 4.49 14.65 -4.59
N ASN A 384 4.70 14.42 -5.88
CA ASN A 384 5.16 13.15 -6.42
C ASN A 384 6.69 13.16 -6.44
N ILE A 385 7.30 12.04 -6.82
CA ILE A 385 8.69 12.04 -7.28
C ILE A 385 8.85 13.10 -8.39
N GLY A 386 9.85 13.96 -8.23
CA GLY A 386 10.08 15.10 -9.10
C GLY A 386 10.96 16.16 -8.44
N GLN A 387 11.35 17.14 -9.24
CA GLN A 387 12.09 18.31 -8.82
C GLN A 387 11.15 19.51 -8.84
N TYR A 388 11.16 20.30 -7.76
CA TYR A 388 10.28 21.43 -7.55
C TYR A 388 11.08 22.66 -7.16
N ASN A 389 11.32 23.56 -8.11
CA ASN A 389 11.78 24.91 -7.83
C ASN A 389 10.67 25.74 -7.14
N THR A 390 10.96 26.97 -6.72
CA THR A 390 10.00 27.82 -5.98
C THR A 390 8.67 27.97 -6.74
N ALA A 391 8.73 28.25 -8.04
CA ALA A 391 7.53 28.40 -8.86
C ALA A 391 6.70 27.10 -8.93
N GLN A 392 7.36 25.94 -9.00
CA GLN A 392 6.70 24.64 -9.02
C GLN A 392 6.13 24.24 -7.66
N LEU A 393 6.78 24.60 -6.55
CA LEU A 393 6.21 24.45 -5.20
C LEU A 393 4.92 25.26 -5.07
N ILE A 394 4.97 26.53 -5.48
CA ILE A 394 3.81 27.44 -5.45
C ILE A 394 2.68 26.93 -6.35
N ALA A 395 2.99 26.45 -7.55
CA ALA A 395 2.01 25.85 -8.44
C ALA A 395 1.32 24.60 -7.86
N ARG A 396 1.95 23.93 -6.88
CA ARG A 396 1.35 22.80 -6.13
C ARG A 396 0.65 23.23 -4.84
N GLY A 397 0.62 24.52 -4.54
CA GLY A 397 -0.08 25.14 -3.42
C GLY A 397 0.74 25.28 -2.15
N ALA A 398 2.05 25.00 -2.19
CA ALA A 398 2.95 25.40 -1.10
C ALA A 398 3.24 26.91 -1.20
N ARG A 399 3.71 27.53 -0.12
CA ARG A 399 4.28 28.87 -0.17
C ARG A 399 5.79 28.78 0.00
N ASN A 400 6.49 29.74 -0.61
CA ASN A 400 7.93 29.86 -0.39
C ASN A 400 8.18 30.16 1.08
N ASN A 401 9.19 29.53 1.68
CA ASN A 401 9.59 29.82 3.06
C ASN A 401 8.45 29.59 4.08
N ASP A 402 7.67 28.51 3.93
CA ASP A 402 6.49 28.24 4.78
C ASP A 402 6.29 26.73 5.05
N ILE A 403 7.22 25.87 4.61
CA ILE A 403 7.15 24.42 4.88
C ILE A 403 7.77 24.16 6.25
N THR A 404 7.01 23.50 7.12
CA THR A 404 7.38 23.26 8.53
C THR A 404 7.42 21.79 8.91
N SER A 405 6.54 20.98 8.31
CA SER A 405 6.49 19.54 8.56
C SER A 405 6.20 18.76 7.28
N LEU A 406 6.67 17.53 7.22
CA LEU A 406 6.52 16.67 6.04
C LEU A 406 6.08 15.27 6.43
N VAL A 407 5.09 14.75 5.71
CA VAL A 407 4.78 13.32 5.65
C VAL A 407 5.53 12.74 4.46
N ILE A 408 6.37 11.72 4.71
CA ILE A 408 7.20 11.06 3.71
C ILE A 408 6.82 9.57 3.65
N PRO A 409 6.21 9.14 2.53
CA PRO A 409 5.84 7.74 2.34
C PRO A 409 7.03 6.78 2.42
N PRO A 410 6.80 5.50 2.75
CA PRO A 410 7.84 4.48 2.70
C PRO A 410 8.56 4.45 1.35
N GLY A 411 9.90 4.38 1.37
CA GLY A 411 10.70 4.30 0.14
C GLY A 411 10.81 5.60 -0.65
N ILE A 412 10.52 6.74 -0.02
CA ILE A 412 10.73 8.07 -0.58
C ILE A 412 11.75 8.82 0.27
N GLN A 413 12.60 9.61 -0.37
CA GLN A 413 13.40 10.64 0.29
C GLN A 413 13.06 12.01 -0.29
N VAL A 414 13.27 13.03 0.54
CA VAL A 414 13.04 14.42 0.20
C VAL A 414 14.27 15.23 0.55
N THR A 415 14.88 15.88 -0.43
CA THR A 415 15.95 16.87 -0.20
C THR A 415 15.36 18.27 -0.32
N LEU A 416 15.43 19.02 0.76
CA LEU A 416 14.99 20.41 0.87
C LEU A 416 16.20 21.33 0.66
N TYR A 417 15.96 22.49 0.04
CA TYR A 417 16.97 23.52 -0.19
C TYR A 417 16.44 24.88 0.29
N ASP A 418 17.32 25.68 0.90
CA ASP A 418 16.97 27.04 1.34
C ASP A 418 17.09 28.10 0.23
N GLY A 419 17.68 27.74 -0.92
CA GLY A 419 17.68 28.52 -2.16
C GLY A 419 16.74 27.95 -3.22
N ASP A 420 16.38 28.78 -4.20
CA ASP A 420 15.65 28.35 -5.40
C ASP A 420 16.56 27.52 -6.33
N ASN A 421 15.95 26.72 -7.21
CA ASN A 421 16.61 25.85 -8.19
C ASN A 421 17.71 24.97 -7.58
N PHE A 422 17.43 24.41 -6.40
CA PHE A 422 18.27 23.42 -5.70
C PHE A 422 19.64 23.99 -5.31
N THR A 423 19.69 25.27 -4.96
CA THR A 423 20.90 25.96 -4.50
C THR A 423 20.84 26.22 -2.99
N GLY A 424 21.99 26.60 -2.39
CA GLY A 424 22.07 26.93 -0.97
C GLY A 424 22.33 25.71 -0.07
N ALA A 425 22.03 25.85 1.21
CA ALA A 425 22.10 24.74 2.16
C ALA A 425 21.01 23.71 1.84
N SER A 426 21.28 22.43 2.13
CA SER A 426 20.32 21.36 1.91
C SER A 426 20.17 20.43 3.13
N VAL A 427 19.00 19.81 3.26
CA VAL A 427 18.72 18.75 4.25
C VAL A 427 17.92 17.64 3.59
N THR A 428 18.30 16.39 3.82
CA THR A 428 17.59 15.20 3.30
C THR A 428 16.81 14.52 4.41
N LEU A 429 15.54 14.24 4.14
CA LEU A 429 14.59 13.58 5.03
C LEU A 429 14.10 12.28 4.37
N THR A 430 14.09 11.19 5.14
CA THR A 430 13.70 9.84 4.65
C THR A 430 12.47 9.28 5.39
N ALA A 431 11.91 10.06 6.32
CA ALA A 431 10.76 9.69 7.12
C ALA A 431 9.96 10.94 7.50
N ASN A 432 8.75 10.72 8.01
CA ASN A 432 7.90 11.81 8.49
C ASN A 432 8.67 12.69 9.49
N THR A 433 8.54 13.99 9.31
CA THR A 433 9.19 15.00 10.12
C THR A 433 8.11 15.96 10.61
N GLY A 434 7.67 15.81 11.86
CA GLY A 434 6.63 16.65 12.48
C GLY A 434 7.10 18.09 12.75
N TRP A 435 8.40 18.33 12.71
CA TRP A 435 9.04 19.63 12.86
C TRP A 435 10.42 19.57 12.20
N ILE A 436 10.64 20.33 11.12
CA ILE A 436 11.95 20.34 10.44
C ILE A 436 13.04 21.04 11.27
N GLY A 437 12.63 21.97 12.14
CA GLY A 437 13.42 22.49 13.25
C GLY A 437 14.55 23.46 12.93
N GLY A 438 15.09 24.01 14.02
CA GLY A 438 16.26 24.89 14.02
C GLY A 438 16.13 26.07 13.05
N ASP A 439 17.23 26.33 12.35
CA ASP A 439 17.30 27.36 11.33
C ASP A 439 16.60 26.95 10.03
N TRP A 440 15.94 25.80 9.90
CA TRP A 440 15.30 25.33 8.65
C TRP A 440 13.83 25.69 8.53
N ASN A 441 13.15 25.98 9.65
CA ASN A 441 11.75 26.36 9.64
C ASN A 441 11.53 27.57 8.73
N ASP A 442 10.49 27.52 7.88
CA ASP A 442 10.12 28.63 7.00
C ASP A 442 11.26 29.11 6.08
N ARG A 443 12.11 28.20 5.59
CA ARG A 443 13.18 28.54 4.63
C ARG A 443 13.21 27.72 3.35
N VAL A 444 12.40 26.66 3.27
CA VAL A 444 12.40 25.82 2.09
C VAL A 444 11.96 26.63 0.87
N SER A 445 12.87 26.75 -0.10
CA SER A 445 12.65 27.47 -1.36
C SER A 445 12.61 26.54 -2.57
N SER A 446 13.24 25.37 -2.50
CA SER A 446 13.08 24.32 -3.51
C SER A 446 13.23 22.93 -2.89
N MET A 447 12.71 21.91 -3.58
CA MET A 447 12.61 20.54 -3.07
C MET A 447 12.79 19.51 -4.18
N ILE A 448 13.54 18.45 -3.88
CA ILE A 448 13.62 17.24 -4.70
C ILE A 448 12.96 16.10 -3.94
N VAL A 449 12.01 15.43 -4.58
CA VAL A 449 11.39 14.19 -4.10
C VAL A 449 11.87 13.06 -4.99
N SER A 450 12.48 12.03 -4.41
CA SER A 450 13.00 10.88 -5.15
C SER A 450 12.66 9.56 -4.45
N SER A 451 12.81 8.45 -5.16
CA SER A 451 12.88 7.15 -4.49
C SER A 451 14.02 7.17 -3.48
N LEU A 452 13.85 6.46 -2.38
CA LEU A 452 14.87 6.29 -1.36
C LEU A 452 16.06 5.54 -1.93
N ASP A 453 17.21 6.18 -1.92
CA ASP A 453 18.49 5.55 -2.22
C ASP A 453 19.01 4.82 -0.99
N ILE A 454 19.16 3.51 -1.09
CA ILE A 454 19.66 2.68 0.01
C ILE A 454 21.18 2.71 0.12
N THR A 455 21.91 3.23 -0.88
CA THR A 455 23.35 3.44 -0.76
C THR A 455 23.70 4.61 0.17
N ASP A 456 22.76 5.52 0.41
CA ASP A 456 22.88 6.63 1.36
C ASP A 456 22.62 6.22 2.83
N LEU A 457 22.03 5.04 3.05
CA LEU A 457 21.60 4.59 4.39
C LEU A 457 22.71 3.90 5.19
N GLY A 458 23.95 3.95 4.68
CA GLY A 458 25.09 3.25 5.24
C GLY A 458 25.11 1.76 4.89
N GLY A 459 26.32 1.23 4.82
CA GLY A 459 26.59 -0.13 4.36
C GLY A 459 28.07 -0.29 4.03
N ALA A 460 28.40 -1.41 3.39
CA ALA A 460 29.76 -1.68 2.93
C ALA A 460 29.73 -1.96 1.42
N ILE A 461 30.46 -1.15 0.65
CA ILE A 461 30.71 -1.42 -0.76
C ILE A 461 32.08 -2.09 -0.93
N THR A 462 32.11 -3.14 -1.75
CA THR A 462 33.31 -3.90 -2.07
C THR A 462 33.35 -4.22 -3.55
N ALA A 463 34.54 -4.44 -4.10
CA ALA A 463 34.70 -4.90 -5.46
C ALA A 463 35.64 -6.10 -5.50
N GLN A 464 35.48 -6.94 -6.52
CA GLN A 464 36.39 -8.07 -6.76
C GLN A 464 37.84 -7.61 -7.00
N TYR A 465 38.01 -6.45 -7.64
CA TYR A 465 39.32 -5.88 -8.00
C TYR A 465 39.43 -4.42 -7.52
N PRO A 466 39.58 -4.20 -6.20
CA PRO A 466 39.59 -2.86 -5.63
C PRO A 466 40.80 -2.04 -6.10
N ASN A 467 40.61 -0.72 -6.18
CA ASN A 467 41.66 0.26 -6.47
C ASN A 467 41.77 1.21 -5.27
N ASN A 468 43.00 1.55 -4.86
CA ASN A 468 43.26 2.39 -3.69
C ASN A 468 43.91 3.75 -4.07
N ASN A 469 44.04 4.06 -5.35
CA ASN A 469 44.73 5.25 -5.84
C ASN A 469 43.76 6.43 -6.11
N GLY A 470 42.85 6.72 -5.18
CA GLY A 470 41.87 7.80 -5.31
C GLY A 470 40.69 7.50 -6.26
N GLU A 471 40.74 6.39 -7.00
CA GLU A 471 39.66 5.90 -7.88
C GLU A 471 39.06 4.58 -7.35
N GLY A 472 38.79 4.53 -6.05
CA GLY A 472 38.37 3.33 -5.35
C GLY A 472 36.87 3.06 -5.41
N VAL A 473 36.46 1.86 -4.98
CA VAL A 473 35.06 1.42 -5.05
C VAL A 473 34.11 2.29 -4.22
N ALA A 474 34.60 2.95 -3.17
CA ALA A 474 33.82 3.86 -2.35
C ALA A 474 33.24 5.06 -3.14
N ASN A 475 33.92 5.45 -4.23
CA ASN A 475 33.47 6.54 -5.10
C ASN A 475 32.15 6.20 -5.81
N LEU A 476 31.74 4.92 -5.86
CA LEU A 476 30.47 4.53 -6.50
C LEU A 476 29.22 4.88 -5.69
N VAL A 477 29.37 5.36 -4.46
CA VAL A 477 28.26 5.61 -3.53
C VAL A 477 28.48 6.89 -2.72
N ASP A 478 29.32 7.80 -3.23
CA ASP A 478 29.64 9.07 -2.56
C ASP A 478 28.75 10.22 -3.03
N ASN A 479 27.89 9.99 -4.04
CA ASN A 479 27.04 10.99 -4.69
C ASN A 479 27.82 12.15 -5.33
N ASP A 480 29.10 11.96 -5.65
CA ASP A 480 29.90 12.88 -6.44
C ASP A 480 30.20 12.30 -7.83
N PRO A 481 29.46 12.68 -8.89
CA PRO A 481 29.74 12.21 -10.24
C PRO A 481 31.12 12.64 -10.77
N GLY A 482 31.82 13.56 -10.08
CA GLY A 482 33.19 13.96 -10.37
C GLY A 482 34.25 12.96 -9.91
N THR A 483 33.92 12.02 -9.02
CA THR A 483 34.78 10.91 -8.63
C THR A 483 34.43 9.65 -9.46
N LYS A 484 35.27 8.62 -9.38
CA LYS A 484 34.99 7.34 -10.06
C LYS A 484 35.68 6.17 -9.42
N TYR A 485 35.12 4.99 -9.61
CA TYR A 485 35.86 3.74 -9.46
C TYR A 485 36.47 3.34 -10.80
N LEU A 486 37.76 2.98 -10.80
CA LEU A 486 38.44 2.35 -11.94
C LEU A 486 39.00 0.99 -11.51
N GLY A 487 38.46 -0.09 -12.07
CA GLY A 487 38.91 -1.46 -11.83
C GLY A 487 39.58 -2.09 -13.06
N VAL A 488 40.45 -3.06 -12.83
CA VAL A 488 41.06 -3.90 -13.88
C VAL A 488 40.25 -5.20 -13.99
N ASN A 489 39.36 -5.27 -14.99
CA ASN A 489 38.42 -6.36 -15.24
C ASN A 489 38.70 -6.99 -16.62
N SER A 490 39.75 -7.80 -16.73
CA SER A 490 40.14 -8.43 -18.00
C SER A 490 39.21 -9.57 -18.46
N ALA A 491 38.26 -10.01 -17.62
CA ALA A 491 37.31 -11.09 -17.92
C ALA A 491 35.93 -10.89 -17.24
N GLY A 492 35.54 -9.63 -16.98
CA GLY A 492 34.41 -9.30 -16.10
C GLY A 492 34.80 -9.30 -14.62
N GLY A 493 33.84 -8.91 -13.76
CA GLY A 493 34.02 -8.87 -12.31
C GLY A 493 32.84 -8.19 -11.61
N TRP A 494 32.85 -8.13 -10.28
CA TRP A 494 31.70 -7.62 -9.53
C TRP A 494 32.02 -6.44 -8.60
N VAL A 495 31.02 -5.60 -8.42
CA VAL A 495 30.88 -4.66 -7.30
C VAL A 495 29.70 -5.15 -6.46
N GLN A 496 29.83 -5.07 -5.14
CA GLN A 496 28.84 -5.55 -4.19
C GLN A 496 28.58 -4.50 -3.12
N TYR A 497 27.33 -4.14 -2.95
CA TYR A 497 26.84 -3.33 -1.84
C TYR A 497 26.14 -4.21 -0.81
N GLN A 498 26.62 -4.18 0.43
CA GLN A 498 25.99 -4.82 1.57
C GLN A 498 25.29 -3.76 2.43
N THR A 499 23.99 -3.90 2.60
CA THR A 499 23.18 -3.04 3.45
C THR A 499 23.17 -3.54 4.91
N ASN A 500 22.83 -2.65 5.83
CA ASN A 500 22.69 -3.00 7.26
C ASN A 500 21.48 -3.93 7.52
N THR A 501 20.38 -3.70 6.80
CA THR A 501 19.17 -4.55 6.76
C THR A 501 18.85 -4.91 5.32
N ALA A 502 18.08 -5.97 5.09
CA ALA A 502 17.65 -6.30 3.73
C ALA A 502 16.77 -5.18 3.13
N TYR A 503 16.72 -5.03 1.81
CA TYR A 503 15.80 -4.10 1.14
C TYR A 503 15.23 -4.70 -0.14
N VAL A 504 13.99 -4.36 -0.48
CA VAL A 504 13.41 -4.68 -1.80
C VAL A 504 13.87 -3.60 -2.78
N ILE A 505 14.86 -3.91 -3.62
CA ILE A 505 15.30 -3.00 -4.67
C ILE A 505 14.34 -3.06 -5.84
N ASN A 506 13.87 -1.89 -6.28
CA ASN A 506 12.93 -1.76 -7.40
C ASN A 506 13.55 -1.07 -8.61
N SER A 507 14.72 -0.47 -8.45
CA SER A 507 15.47 0.13 -9.54
C SER A 507 16.89 0.43 -9.08
N TYR A 508 17.80 0.64 -10.03
CA TYR A 508 19.15 1.09 -9.77
C TYR A 508 19.56 2.15 -10.81
N SER A 509 20.56 2.96 -10.50
CA SER A 509 21.21 3.80 -11.50
C SER A 509 22.71 3.57 -11.58
N LEU A 510 23.23 3.88 -12.76
CA LEU A 510 24.64 3.87 -13.09
C LEU A 510 24.96 5.25 -13.67
N THR A 511 26.05 5.88 -13.22
CA THR A 511 26.54 7.15 -13.80
C THR A 511 27.89 6.92 -14.48
N SER A 512 27.99 7.29 -15.75
CA SER A 512 29.24 7.18 -16.50
C SER A 512 30.30 8.15 -15.95
N ALA A 513 31.57 7.75 -15.91
CA ALA A 513 32.68 8.56 -15.39
C ALA A 513 33.06 9.76 -16.30
N ASN A 514 34.29 10.26 -16.18
CA ASN A 514 34.73 11.51 -16.81
C ASN A 514 35.54 11.39 -18.12
N ASP A 515 36.30 10.31 -18.36
CA ASP A 515 37.41 10.36 -19.34
C ASP A 515 37.41 9.33 -20.51
N ALA A 516 36.90 8.11 -20.36
CA ALA A 516 37.05 7.06 -21.40
C ALA A 516 35.79 6.19 -21.62
N ASP A 517 35.03 6.43 -22.68
CA ASP A 517 33.74 5.74 -22.93
C ASP A 517 33.90 4.22 -23.15
N GLU A 518 35.04 3.78 -23.67
CA GLU A 518 35.36 2.37 -23.88
C GLU A 518 35.51 1.54 -22.58
N ARG A 519 35.52 2.19 -21.41
CA ARG A 519 35.61 1.55 -20.09
C ARG A 519 34.27 1.42 -19.38
N ASP A 520 33.20 1.97 -19.94
CA ASP A 520 31.86 1.87 -19.38
C ASP A 520 31.30 0.44 -19.56
N PRO A 521 30.39 -0.04 -18.68
CA PRO A 521 29.86 -1.40 -18.80
C PRO A 521 28.92 -1.54 -20.00
N LEU A 522 29.05 -2.63 -20.76
CA LEU A 522 28.21 -2.96 -21.91
C LEU A 522 27.15 -4.03 -21.60
N ALA A 523 27.43 -4.93 -20.66
CA ALA A 523 26.51 -5.94 -20.19
C ALA A 523 26.78 -6.28 -18.73
N TRP A 524 25.71 -6.54 -17.97
CA TRP A 524 25.80 -6.88 -16.56
C TRP A 524 24.57 -7.64 -16.09
N THR A 525 24.69 -8.23 -14.91
CA THR A 525 23.55 -8.68 -14.11
C THR A 525 23.53 -7.95 -12.78
N LEU A 526 22.34 -7.53 -12.34
CA LEU A 526 22.12 -7.14 -10.96
C LEU A 526 21.59 -8.35 -10.20
N GLN A 527 22.17 -8.64 -9.05
CA GLN A 527 21.82 -9.82 -8.25
C GLN A 527 21.57 -9.45 -6.79
N GLY A 528 20.67 -10.18 -6.14
CA GLY A 528 20.37 -10.08 -4.72
C GLY A 528 20.75 -11.35 -3.95
N SER A 529 21.21 -11.21 -2.72
CA SER A 529 21.48 -12.33 -1.81
C SER A 529 21.21 -11.95 -0.34
N ASN A 530 20.90 -12.93 0.50
CA ASN A 530 20.77 -12.76 1.95
C ASN A 530 21.88 -13.47 2.75
N ASP A 531 22.68 -14.32 2.09
CA ASP A 531 23.78 -15.07 2.70
C ASP A 531 25.15 -14.69 2.10
N GLY A 532 25.19 -13.90 1.03
CA GLY A 532 26.39 -13.51 0.30
C GLY A 532 26.92 -14.58 -0.66
N ASN A 533 26.31 -15.77 -0.68
CA ASN A 533 26.79 -16.96 -1.41
C ASN A 533 25.81 -17.39 -2.51
N SER A 534 24.52 -17.42 -2.18
CA SER A 534 23.42 -17.77 -3.08
C SER A 534 22.84 -16.49 -3.67
N TRP A 535 22.91 -16.34 -4.99
CA TRP A 535 22.54 -15.12 -5.69
C TRP A 535 21.33 -15.34 -6.59
N THR A 536 20.31 -14.48 -6.43
CA THR A 536 19.17 -14.39 -7.33
C THR A 536 19.41 -13.25 -8.32
N THR A 537 19.35 -13.53 -9.61
CA THR A 537 19.41 -12.48 -10.63
C THR A 537 18.12 -11.66 -10.60
N LEU A 538 18.26 -10.35 -10.37
CA LEU A 538 17.17 -9.38 -10.34
C LEU A 538 16.99 -8.68 -11.69
N ASP A 539 18.08 -8.49 -12.43
CA ASP A 539 18.08 -7.88 -13.76
C ASP A 539 19.24 -8.38 -14.60
N THR A 540 19.04 -8.38 -15.92
CA THR A 540 20.07 -8.72 -16.91
C THR A 540 20.03 -7.69 -18.02
N ARG A 541 21.17 -7.06 -18.31
CA ARG A 541 21.32 -6.05 -19.36
C ARG A 541 22.44 -6.42 -20.31
N SER A 542 22.26 -6.07 -21.58
CA SER A 542 23.23 -6.29 -22.65
C SER A 542 23.11 -5.22 -23.72
N ASN A 543 24.20 -4.97 -24.45
CA ASN A 543 24.29 -3.96 -25.50
C ASN A 543 23.95 -2.55 -25.01
N GLU A 544 24.31 -2.24 -23.77
CA GLU A 544 24.08 -0.95 -23.16
C GLU A 544 25.19 0.04 -23.53
N ASN A 545 24.85 1.33 -23.57
CA ASN A 545 25.82 2.40 -23.83
C ASN A 545 25.54 3.66 -22.99
N PHE A 546 26.55 4.50 -22.82
CA PHE A 546 26.43 5.83 -22.24
C PHE A 546 26.87 6.83 -23.30
N ALA A 547 25.90 7.50 -23.92
CA ALA A 547 26.13 8.43 -25.02
C ALA A 547 26.91 9.69 -24.62
N ASN A 548 26.90 10.03 -23.32
CA ASN A 548 27.62 11.18 -22.77
C ASN A 548 28.39 10.77 -21.50
N ARG A 549 29.39 11.59 -21.13
CA ARG A 549 30.09 11.50 -19.84
C ARG A 549 29.24 12.10 -18.72
N TYR A 550 29.41 11.63 -17.49
CA TYR A 550 28.54 11.95 -16.34
C TYR A 550 27.06 11.64 -16.58
N GLN A 551 26.77 10.72 -17.52
CA GLN A 551 25.41 10.36 -17.85
C GLN A 551 24.87 9.37 -16.82
N LYS A 552 23.92 9.82 -16.01
CA LYS A 552 23.12 8.95 -15.14
C LYS A 552 22.04 8.23 -15.94
N ARG A 553 22.02 6.89 -15.87
CA ARG A 553 20.98 6.04 -16.46
C ARG A 553 20.32 5.22 -15.35
N ARG A 554 18.99 5.21 -15.33
CA ARG A 554 18.19 4.45 -14.36
C ARG A 554 17.52 3.25 -15.02
N PHE A 555 17.47 2.13 -14.30
CA PHE A 555 16.90 0.87 -14.73
C PHE A 555 15.88 0.39 -13.69
N ASP A 556 14.61 0.32 -14.08
CA ASP A 556 13.54 -0.22 -13.22
C ASP A 556 13.48 -1.75 -13.31
N ILE A 557 13.25 -2.41 -12.18
CA ILE A 557 13.24 -3.87 -12.03
C ILE A 557 12.00 -4.34 -11.26
N SER A 558 11.50 -5.53 -11.60
CA SER A 558 10.40 -6.17 -10.88
C SER A 558 10.96 -7.11 -9.81
N ASN A 559 10.99 -6.65 -8.57
CA ASN A 559 11.42 -7.44 -7.42
C ASN A 559 10.52 -7.15 -6.22
N ASN A 560 10.15 -8.22 -5.52
CA ASN A 560 9.33 -8.21 -4.31
C ASN A 560 10.05 -8.84 -3.11
N THR A 561 11.29 -9.31 -3.30
CA THR A 561 12.10 -9.99 -2.29
C THR A 561 13.15 -9.03 -1.76
N ALA A 562 13.30 -8.99 -0.44
CA ALA A 562 14.31 -8.17 0.20
C ALA A 562 15.66 -8.90 0.25
N TYR A 563 16.73 -8.19 -0.10
CA TYR A 563 18.09 -8.72 -0.07
C TYR A 563 19.02 -7.83 0.76
N LYS A 564 19.95 -8.44 1.50
CA LYS A 564 20.99 -7.73 2.27
C LYS A 564 22.23 -7.42 1.42
N TYR A 565 22.49 -8.24 0.42
CA TYR A 565 23.61 -8.09 -0.48
C TYR A 565 23.10 -7.85 -1.90
N HIS A 566 23.69 -6.87 -2.57
CA HIS A 566 23.36 -6.50 -3.94
C HIS A 566 24.63 -6.49 -4.75
N ARG A 567 24.69 -7.28 -5.82
CA ARG A 567 25.89 -7.43 -6.64
C ARG A 567 25.61 -6.96 -8.04
N PHE A 568 26.36 -5.95 -8.45
CA PHE A 568 26.50 -5.54 -9.84
C PHE A 568 27.61 -6.36 -10.47
N ASN A 569 27.23 -7.38 -11.23
CA ASN A 569 28.15 -8.31 -11.87
C ASN A 569 28.34 -7.92 -13.33
N ILE A 570 29.53 -7.42 -13.66
CA ILE A 570 29.91 -6.95 -14.98
C ILE A 570 30.22 -8.16 -15.86
N VAL A 571 29.42 -8.32 -16.91
CA VAL A 571 29.52 -9.43 -17.86
C VAL A 571 30.39 -9.05 -19.05
N GLN A 572 30.31 -7.80 -19.52
CA GLN A 572 31.06 -7.34 -20.68
C GLN A 572 31.41 -5.85 -20.60
N ASN A 573 32.61 -5.51 -21.05
CA ASN A 573 33.18 -4.18 -21.26
C ASN A 573 34.02 -4.18 -22.56
N SER A 574 34.32 -3.01 -23.12
CA SER A 574 35.06 -2.91 -24.41
C SER A 574 36.57 -3.06 -24.25
N THR A 575 37.10 -2.96 -23.03
CA THR A 575 38.54 -3.06 -22.72
C THR A 575 38.77 -3.96 -21.49
N ILE A 576 40.01 -4.08 -21.02
CA ILE A 576 40.31 -4.74 -19.73
C ILE A 576 40.04 -3.83 -18.53
N LEU A 577 39.69 -2.56 -18.74
CA LEU A 577 39.39 -1.60 -17.69
C LEU A 577 37.88 -1.41 -17.58
N PHE A 578 37.42 -1.18 -16.35
CA PHE A 578 36.04 -0.85 -16.04
C PHE A 578 36.03 0.42 -15.22
N GLN A 579 35.12 1.34 -15.55
CA GLN A 579 34.87 2.51 -14.72
C GLN A 579 33.39 2.80 -14.55
N LEU A 580 33.07 3.46 -13.46
CA LEU A 580 31.77 4.05 -13.21
C LEU A 580 31.92 5.16 -12.17
N ALA A 581 31.14 6.23 -12.29
CA ALA A 581 31.07 7.28 -11.28
C ALA A 581 30.19 6.84 -10.11
N GLU A 582 28.95 6.40 -10.39
CA GLU A 582 27.98 6.04 -9.34
C GLU A 582 27.29 4.70 -9.62
N PHE A 583 27.00 3.95 -8.57
CA PHE A 583 26.12 2.78 -8.54
C PHE A 583 25.14 2.91 -7.35
N GLU A 584 23.93 3.35 -7.66
CA GLU A 584 22.90 3.67 -6.66
C GLU A 584 21.76 2.65 -6.72
N LEU A 585 21.19 2.32 -5.56
CA LEU A 585 20.17 1.28 -5.43
C LEU A 585 18.92 1.88 -4.78
N PHE A 586 17.79 1.85 -5.49
CA PHE A 586 16.58 2.50 -5.00
C PHE A 586 15.51 1.49 -4.62
N THR A 587 14.83 1.82 -3.54
CA THR A 587 13.66 1.10 -3.06
C THR A 587 12.40 1.95 -3.16
N ASN A 588 11.26 1.31 -3.42
CA ASN A 588 9.94 1.91 -3.22
C ASN A 588 9.32 1.52 -1.85
N GLY A 589 10.10 0.95 -0.92
CA GLY A 589 9.66 0.66 0.45
C GLY A 589 10.60 -0.25 1.25
N LEU A 590 10.60 -0.10 2.58
CA LEU A 590 11.37 -0.98 3.47
C LEU A 590 10.67 -2.34 3.71
N THR A 591 11.39 -3.24 4.35
CA THR A 591 11.19 -4.70 4.44
C THR A 591 9.94 -5.22 5.13
N GLY A 592 9.16 -6.03 4.40
CA GLY A 592 8.31 -7.03 5.03
C GLY A 592 9.10 -7.91 6.01
N SER A 593 8.75 -7.83 7.30
CA SER A 593 8.88 -8.94 8.24
C SER A 593 7.98 -8.77 9.46
N SER A 594 7.23 -9.84 9.71
CA SER A 594 6.73 -10.39 10.99
C SER A 594 6.38 -9.45 12.17
N ASN A 595 5.11 -9.54 12.58
CA ASN A 595 4.62 -9.16 13.90
C ASN A 595 5.55 -9.65 15.02
N SER A 596 6.08 -8.71 15.80
CA SER A 596 6.65 -8.98 17.11
C SER A 596 5.53 -8.93 18.17
N SER A 597 5.08 -10.10 18.59
CA SER A 597 4.62 -10.30 19.97
C SER A 597 5.67 -11.15 20.68
N SER A 598 6.06 -10.67 21.85
CA SER A 598 7.11 -11.23 22.71
C SER A 598 6.81 -12.67 23.14
N SER A 599 7.67 -13.60 22.75
CA SER A 599 8.11 -14.69 23.63
C SER A 599 9.42 -15.30 23.09
N SER A 600 10.34 -15.50 24.02
CA SER A 600 11.69 -16.02 23.89
C SER A 600 11.86 -17.34 23.12
N SER A 601 13.09 -17.53 22.63
CA SER A 601 13.82 -18.76 22.22
C SER A 601 13.70 -19.26 20.77
N SER A 602 14.76 -18.95 20.00
CA SER A 602 15.56 -19.80 19.10
C SER A 602 14.95 -20.65 17.98
N SER A 603 15.57 -20.48 16.80
CA SER A 603 15.71 -21.37 15.63
C SER A 603 14.79 -21.10 14.43
N SER A 604 15.45 -20.75 13.32
CA SER A 604 14.92 -20.47 11.99
C SER A 604 14.58 -21.76 11.24
N GLY A 605 13.33 -21.91 10.81
CA GLY A 605 12.90 -22.86 9.78
C GLY A 605 12.05 -22.15 8.71
N PRO A 606 11.95 -22.69 7.48
CA PRO A 606 11.15 -22.09 6.41
C PRO A 606 9.66 -22.07 6.77
N ALA A 607 8.95 -21.04 6.30
CA ALA A 607 7.56 -20.72 6.67
C ALA A 607 6.49 -21.78 6.31
N PHE A 608 6.85 -22.87 5.63
CA PHE A 608 6.15 -24.16 5.66
C PHE A 608 7.09 -25.23 5.09
N SER A 609 7.31 -26.32 5.82
CA SER A 609 8.03 -27.51 5.35
C SER A 609 7.28 -28.75 5.81
N LYS A 610 6.90 -29.62 4.88
CA LYS A 610 6.25 -30.89 5.18
C LYS A 610 6.97 -32.02 4.45
N GLN A 611 7.67 -32.86 5.22
CA GLN A 611 8.20 -34.14 4.75
C GLN A 611 7.16 -35.23 4.99
N ILE A 612 7.04 -36.13 4.04
CA ILE A 612 6.15 -37.29 4.06
C ILE A 612 7.03 -38.50 3.75
N GLU A 613 7.11 -39.43 4.69
CA GLU A 613 7.81 -40.71 4.50
C GLU A 613 7.08 -41.53 3.44
N ALA A 614 7.83 -42.15 2.53
CA ALA A 614 7.25 -42.79 1.36
C ALA A 614 6.27 -43.90 1.74
N GLU A 615 6.61 -44.68 2.78
CA GLU A 615 5.82 -45.78 3.31
C GLU A 615 4.54 -45.35 4.05
N SER A 616 4.34 -44.04 4.26
CA SER A 616 3.15 -43.49 4.93
C SER A 616 1.95 -43.31 4.00
N PHE A 617 1.95 -43.98 2.85
CA PHE A 617 0.85 -43.90 1.88
C PHE A 617 -0.48 -44.38 2.49
N THR A 618 -1.55 -43.69 2.12
CA THR A 618 -2.93 -44.02 2.52
C THR A 618 -3.61 -44.97 1.51
N SER A 619 -3.09 -45.02 0.29
CA SER A 619 -3.50 -45.94 -0.77
C SER A 619 -2.32 -46.13 -1.72
N MET A 620 -2.16 -47.34 -2.27
CA MET A 620 -1.10 -47.63 -3.24
C MET A 620 -1.55 -48.70 -4.24
N ASN A 621 -0.76 -48.84 -5.31
CA ASN A 621 -0.86 -49.95 -6.25
C ASN A 621 0.56 -50.43 -6.62
N GLY A 622 0.79 -51.74 -6.53
CA GLY A 622 1.99 -52.43 -7.01
C GLY A 622 3.26 -52.31 -6.16
N VAL A 623 3.33 -51.32 -5.26
CA VAL A 623 4.55 -51.05 -4.48
C VAL A 623 4.69 -51.89 -3.21
N GLY A 624 5.94 -52.13 -2.78
CA GLY A 624 6.29 -52.78 -1.51
C GLY A 624 7.20 -51.91 -0.65
N THR A 625 7.38 -52.27 0.63
CA THR A 625 8.31 -51.58 1.54
C THR A 625 9.47 -52.48 1.95
N GLU A 626 10.66 -51.91 2.13
CA GLU A 626 11.86 -52.60 2.63
C GLU A 626 12.64 -51.71 3.60
N SER A 627 13.58 -52.30 4.35
CA SER A 627 14.48 -51.52 5.20
C SER A 627 15.44 -50.69 4.35
N THR A 628 15.51 -49.38 4.63
CA THR A 628 16.37 -48.46 3.88
C THR A 628 17.78 -48.42 4.45
N THR A 629 18.78 -48.29 3.59
CA THR A 629 20.17 -47.95 3.96
C THR A 629 20.41 -46.43 4.02
N ASP A 630 19.40 -45.61 3.71
CA ASP A 630 19.55 -44.16 3.69
C ASP A 630 19.83 -43.59 5.08
N THR A 631 20.34 -42.36 5.10
CA THR A 631 20.59 -41.62 6.34
C THR A 631 19.27 -41.39 7.08
N GLY A 632 19.16 -41.93 8.29
CA GLY A 632 17.95 -41.88 9.12
C GLY A 632 17.31 -43.25 9.37
N GLY A 633 17.65 -44.27 8.57
CA GLY A 633 17.03 -45.60 8.67
C GLY A 633 15.53 -45.56 8.35
N GLY A 634 14.78 -46.57 8.80
CA GLY A 634 13.34 -46.70 8.54
C GLY A 634 13.02 -47.64 7.38
N GLN A 635 11.91 -47.39 6.70
CA GLN A 635 11.55 -48.12 5.48
C GLN A 635 11.61 -47.18 4.27
N ASN A 636 11.89 -47.73 3.10
CA ASN A 636 11.62 -47.06 1.83
C ASN A 636 10.53 -47.83 1.07
N VAL A 637 9.98 -47.19 0.05
CA VAL A 637 9.10 -47.85 -0.92
C VAL A 637 9.93 -48.28 -2.14
N GLY A 638 9.70 -49.50 -2.60
CA GLY A 638 10.38 -50.14 -3.73
C GLY A 638 9.46 -51.11 -4.48
N TRP A 639 10.03 -51.95 -5.36
CA TRP A 639 9.30 -52.76 -6.34
C TRP A 639 8.37 -51.93 -7.23
N ILE A 640 8.73 -50.67 -7.49
CA ILE A 640 7.91 -49.75 -8.27
C ILE A 640 8.06 -50.11 -9.76
N ASP A 641 6.97 -50.60 -10.34
CA ASP A 641 6.83 -50.89 -11.76
C ASP A 641 6.08 -49.77 -12.50
N ALA A 642 6.08 -49.82 -13.83
CA ALA A 642 5.34 -48.83 -14.62
C ALA A 642 3.83 -48.93 -14.35
N ASN A 643 3.21 -47.78 -14.11
CA ASN A 643 1.81 -47.57 -13.70
C ASN A 643 1.50 -47.76 -12.20
N ASP A 644 2.51 -48.04 -11.37
CA ASP A 644 2.34 -48.06 -9.92
C ASP A 644 2.16 -46.65 -9.35
N PHE A 645 1.54 -46.56 -8.18
CA PHE A 645 1.33 -45.28 -7.50
C PHE A 645 1.27 -45.41 -5.97
N MET A 646 1.44 -44.26 -5.31
CA MET A 646 1.21 -44.06 -3.89
C MET A 646 0.51 -42.72 -3.66
N VAL A 647 -0.49 -42.72 -2.76
CA VAL A 647 -1.34 -41.56 -2.45
C VAL A 647 -1.29 -41.24 -0.97
N TYR A 648 -1.11 -39.96 -0.65
CA TYR A 648 -1.12 -39.42 0.70
C TYR A 648 -2.33 -38.50 0.87
N ALA A 649 -3.33 -38.95 1.63
CA ALA A 649 -4.55 -38.17 1.87
C ALA A 649 -4.31 -37.01 2.86
N ASN A 650 -5.15 -35.98 2.78
CA ASN A 650 -5.23 -34.88 3.74
C ASN A 650 -3.93 -34.07 3.90
N VAL A 651 -3.20 -33.85 2.81
CA VAL A 651 -2.01 -32.97 2.82
C VAL A 651 -2.47 -31.51 2.73
N ASN A 652 -2.45 -30.81 3.86
CA ASN A 652 -2.75 -29.38 3.96
C ASN A 652 -1.54 -28.52 3.57
N PHE A 653 -1.74 -27.66 2.57
CA PHE A 653 -0.87 -26.57 2.18
C PHE A 653 -1.53 -25.25 2.62
N PRO A 654 -1.02 -24.56 3.66
CA PRO A 654 -1.69 -23.40 4.23
C PRO A 654 -1.56 -22.11 3.39
N ILE A 655 -0.65 -22.11 2.41
CA ILE A 655 -0.27 -20.91 1.65
C ILE A 655 -0.25 -21.24 0.15
N SER A 656 -0.95 -20.48 -0.68
CA SER A 656 -0.84 -20.63 -2.14
C SER A 656 0.54 -20.16 -2.62
N GLY A 657 1.14 -20.86 -3.57
CA GLY A 657 2.30 -20.37 -4.30
C GLY A 657 3.26 -21.48 -4.70
N ILE A 658 4.49 -21.09 -5.01
CA ILE A 658 5.52 -22.01 -5.47
C ILE A 658 6.05 -22.81 -4.27
N TYR A 659 6.09 -24.13 -4.42
CA TYR A 659 6.71 -25.08 -3.52
C TYR A 659 7.88 -25.74 -4.25
N ARG A 660 9.01 -25.89 -3.56
CA ARG A 660 10.04 -26.86 -3.95
C ARG A 660 9.60 -28.22 -3.43
N VAL A 661 9.51 -29.19 -4.33
CA VAL A 661 9.27 -30.58 -3.96
C VAL A 661 10.58 -31.33 -4.12
N GLU A 662 11.07 -31.89 -3.03
CA GLU A 662 12.25 -32.73 -2.99
C GLU A 662 11.82 -34.19 -2.85
N TYR A 663 12.50 -35.07 -3.57
CA TYR A 663 12.29 -36.51 -3.53
C TYR A 663 13.62 -37.19 -3.21
N ARG A 664 13.62 -38.07 -2.23
CA ARG A 664 14.80 -38.86 -1.87
C ARG A 664 14.69 -40.23 -2.52
N VAL A 665 15.42 -40.41 -3.62
CA VAL A 665 15.23 -41.54 -4.55
C VAL A 665 16.52 -42.33 -4.77
N SER A 666 16.39 -43.58 -5.19
CA SER A 666 17.48 -44.43 -5.68
C SER A 666 17.05 -45.21 -6.93
N SER A 667 17.97 -45.46 -7.85
CA SER A 667 17.70 -46.25 -9.06
C SER A 667 19.01 -46.77 -9.67
N PRO A 668 19.13 -48.07 -9.99
CA PRO A 668 20.32 -48.57 -10.69
C PRO A 668 20.57 -47.94 -12.06
N SER A 669 19.49 -47.63 -12.80
CA SER A 669 19.56 -47.25 -14.22
C SER A 669 18.87 -45.93 -14.56
N GLY A 670 18.29 -45.25 -13.57
CA GLY A 670 17.46 -44.05 -13.75
C GLY A 670 16.02 -44.39 -14.15
N SER A 671 15.11 -43.44 -13.94
CA SER A 671 13.67 -43.59 -14.24
C SER A 671 12.96 -42.23 -14.28
N THR A 672 11.63 -42.20 -14.15
CA THR A 672 10.81 -40.98 -14.10
C THR A 672 9.70 -41.12 -13.05
N LEU A 673 9.47 -40.08 -12.28
CA LEU A 673 8.37 -39.94 -11.33
C LEU A 673 7.43 -38.81 -11.78
N SER A 674 6.13 -38.93 -11.51
CA SER A 674 5.13 -37.89 -11.71
C SER A 674 4.48 -37.49 -10.38
N LEU A 675 4.22 -36.20 -10.20
CA LEU A 675 3.51 -35.64 -9.06
C LEU A 675 2.16 -35.05 -9.49
N ASP A 676 1.11 -35.35 -8.73
CA ASP A 676 -0.22 -34.77 -8.91
C ASP A 676 -0.95 -34.49 -7.59
N LEU A 677 -2.05 -33.73 -7.68
CA LEU A 677 -3.04 -33.58 -6.61
C LEU A 677 -4.40 -34.11 -7.08
N ASN A 678 -5.11 -34.70 -6.13
CA ASN A 678 -6.47 -35.20 -6.25
C ASN A 678 -6.64 -36.24 -7.36
N ALA A 679 -5.84 -37.31 -7.32
CA ALA A 679 -5.91 -38.45 -8.24
C ALA A 679 -5.75 -38.05 -9.72
N GLY A 680 -4.75 -37.23 -9.99
CA GLY A 680 -4.37 -36.80 -11.33
C GLY A 680 -5.14 -35.59 -11.87
N LEU A 681 -6.12 -35.05 -11.13
CA LEU A 681 -6.90 -33.87 -11.55
C LEU A 681 -6.04 -32.61 -11.70
N ILE A 682 -5.00 -32.48 -10.88
CA ILE A 682 -4.02 -31.39 -10.96
C ILE A 682 -2.64 -32.00 -11.14
N GLN A 683 -2.17 -32.04 -12.38
CA GLN A 683 -0.82 -32.50 -12.70
C GLN A 683 0.21 -31.43 -12.31
N LEU A 684 1.17 -31.79 -11.45
CA LEU A 684 2.23 -30.89 -10.98
C LEU A 684 3.57 -31.13 -11.69
N GLY A 685 3.65 -32.18 -12.50
CA GLY A 685 4.74 -32.41 -13.45
C GLY A 685 5.50 -33.71 -13.22
N GLN A 686 6.37 -34.04 -14.17
CA GLN A 686 7.26 -35.19 -14.12
C GLN A 686 8.70 -34.76 -13.85
N ILE A 687 9.47 -35.62 -13.19
CA ILE A 687 10.89 -35.40 -12.90
C ILE A 687 11.69 -36.67 -13.22
N ALA A 688 12.83 -36.49 -13.89
CA ALA A 688 13.76 -37.57 -14.17
C ALA A 688 14.50 -37.98 -12.89
N ILE A 689 14.56 -39.28 -12.64
CA ILE A 689 15.37 -39.90 -11.60
C ILE A 689 16.69 -40.33 -12.25
N PRO A 690 17.85 -39.81 -11.82
CA PRO A 690 19.14 -40.22 -12.36
C PRO A 690 19.52 -41.64 -11.93
N ALA A 691 20.42 -42.29 -12.68
CA ALA A 691 21.03 -43.53 -12.24
C ALA A 691 21.94 -43.27 -11.03
N THR A 692 21.56 -43.78 -9.86
CA THR A 692 22.31 -43.66 -8.61
C THR A 692 23.27 -44.83 -8.37
N GLY A 693 23.27 -45.82 -9.28
CA GLY A 693 24.21 -46.95 -9.26
C GLY A 693 23.81 -48.11 -8.33
N GLY A 694 22.61 -48.09 -7.75
CA GLY A 694 22.08 -49.21 -6.95
C GLY A 694 20.72 -48.90 -6.31
N TRP A 695 20.01 -49.96 -5.88
CA TRP A 695 18.67 -49.86 -5.25
C TRP A 695 18.64 -49.15 -3.90
N GLN A 696 19.81 -48.99 -3.29
CA GLN A 696 19.98 -48.46 -1.94
C GLN A 696 21.08 -47.36 -1.92
N ASN A 697 21.34 -46.74 -3.09
CA ASN A 697 22.20 -45.57 -3.25
C ASN A 697 21.32 -44.32 -3.44
N TRP A 698 21.29 -43.44 -2.45
CA TRP A 698 20.26 -42.42 -2.34
C TRP A 698 20.70 -41.02 -2.78
N GLN A 699 19.89 -40.36 -3.59
CA GLN A 699 20.08 -38.99 -4.04
C GLN A 699 18.80 -38.17 -3.81
N THR A 700 18.94 -36.88 -3.48
CA THR A 700 17.82 -35.95 -3.42
C THR A 700 17.71 -35.19 -4.75
N ILE A 701 16.56 -35.30 -5.40
CA ILE A 701 16.21 -34.53 -6.60
C ILE A 701 15.07 -33.57 -6.28
N SER A 702 14.89 -32.51 -7.06
CA SER A 702 13.83 -31.54 -6.79
C SER A 702 13.38 -30.77 -8.00
N HIS A 703 12.13 -30.31 -7.98
CA HIS A 703 11.60 -29.30 -8.89
C HIS A 703 10.71 -28.30 -8.16
N THR A 704 10.23 -27.28 -8.85
CA THR A 704 9.29 -26.30 -8.30
C THR A 704 7.92 -26.45 -8.94
N VAL A 705 6.88 -26.47 -8.11
CA VAL A 705 5.48 -26.61 -8.54
C VAL A 705 4.63 -25.53 -7.87
N ASN A 706 3.54 -25.10 -8.51
CA ASN A 706 2.63 -24.12 -7.92
C ASN A 706 1.44 -24.86 -7.28
N ILE A 707 1.26 -24.71 -5.97
CA ILE A 707 0.18 -25.35 -5.21
C ILE A 707 -0.64 -24.23 -4.55
N ASN A 708 -1.95 -24.21 -4.77
CA ASN A 708 -2.84 -23.31 -4.06
C ASN A 708 -3.03 -23.75 -2.60
N ALA A 709 -3.34 -22.82 -1.70
CA ALA A 709 -3.68 -23.15 -0.33
C ALA A 709 -4.92 -24.06 -0.32
N GLY A 710 -4.87 -25.12 0.46
CA GLY A 710 -5.93 -26.12 0.53
C GLY A 710 -5.42 -27.45 1.04
N THR A 711 -6.36 -28.38 1.29
CA THR A 711 -6.05 -29.76 1.65
C THR A 711 -6.29 -30.65 0.44
N TYR A 712 -5.28 -31.46 0.09
CA TYR A 712 -5.28 -32.27 -1.13
C TYR A 712 -4.91 -33.73 -0.82
N SER A 713 -5.28 -34.63 -1.73
CA SER A 713 -4.63 -35.95 -1.83
C SER A 713 -3.42 -35.82 -2.76
N VAL A 714 -2.21 -36.00 -2.24
CA VAL A 714 -0.97 -35.95 -3.03
C VAL A 714 -0.71 -37.31 -3.64
N GLY A 715 -0.52 -37.37 -4.96
CA GLY A 715 -0.20 -38.58 -5.71
C GLY A 715 1.24 -38.58 -6.23
N LEU A 716 1.94 -39.70 -6.02
CA LEU A 716 3.16 -40.03 -6.76
C LEU A 716 2.85 -41.21 -7.68
N PHE A 717 3.07 -41.00 -8.98
CA PHE A 717 2.82 -41.99 -10.02
C PHE A 717 4.13 -42.35 -10.73
N ALA A 718 4.25 -43.60 -11.17
CA ALA A 718 5.42 -44.13 -11.87
C ALA A 718 5.15 -44.29 -13.38
N PRO A 719 5.44 -43.28 -14.22
CA PRO A 719 5.44 -43.46 -15.68
C PRO A 719 6.35 -44.60 -16.15
N SER A 720 7.44 -44.85 -15.43
CA SER A 720 8.35 -45.98 -15.63
C SER A 720 8.79 -46.53 -14.27
N GLY A 721 8.99 -47.85 -14.20
CA GLY A 721 9.47 -48.52 -12.98
C GLY A 721 10.98 -48.39 -12.76
N GLY A 722 11.51 -49.14 -11.80
CA GLY A 722 12.95 -49.29 -11.61
C GLY A 722 13.61 -48.26 -10.67
N TRP A 723 12.88 -47.81 -9.66
CA TRP A 723 13.38 -46.86 -8.64
C TRP A 723 12.75 -47.13 -7.29
N ASN A 724 13.42 -46.68 -6.23
CA ASN A 724 12.89 -46.62 -4.87
C ASN A 724 12.80 -45.15 -4.40
N ILE A 725 11.96 -44.89 -3.41
CA ILE A 725 11.82 -43.58 -2.76
C ILE A 725 11.72 -43.73 -1.25
N ASN A 726 12.42 -42.86 -0.53
CA ASN A 726 12.45 -42.82 0.93
C ASN A 726 11.47 -41.78 1.49
N TRP A 727 11.47 -40.56 0.95
CA TRP A 727 10.52 -39.51 1.35
C TRP A 727 10.31 -38.48 0.25
N VAL A 728 9.20 -37.75 0.35
CA VAL A 728 8.89 -36.55 -0.42
C VAL A 728 8.74 -35.35 0.52
N LYS A 729 9.31 -34.20 0.18
CA LYS A 729 9.29 -33.01 1.02
C LYS A 729 8.86 -31.78 0.24
N PHE A 730 7.82 -31.12 0.76
CA PHE A 730 7.30 -29.86 0.24
C PHE A 730 7.83 -28.72 1.07
N MET A 731 8.50 -27.76 0.44
CA MET A 731 8.97 -26.54 1.08
C MET A 731 8.38 -25.34 0.34
N LYS A 732 7.66 -24.48 1.07
CA LYS A 732 7.19 -23.23 0.48
C LYS A 732 8.41 -22.36 0.20
N LEU A 733 8.57 -21.97 -1.07
CA LEU A 733 9.62 -21.04 -1.53
C LEU A 733 9.23 -19.58 -1.31
#